data_AF-A0A2G4F6T0-F1
#
_entry.id   AF-A0A2G4F6T0-F1
#
_cell.length_a   1.000
_cell.length_b   1.000
_cell.length_c   1.000
_cell.angle_alpha   90.00
_cell.angle_beta   90.00
_cell.angle_gamma   90.00
#
_symmetry.space_group_name_H-M   'P 1'
#
loop_
_entity.id
_entity.type
_entity.pdbx_description
1 polymer ?
#
loop_
_entity_poly.entity_id
_entity_poly.type
_entity_poly.pdbx_seq_one_letter_code
_entity_poly.pdbx_strand_id
1 'polypeptide(L)'
;MRVEACCQRILSHVLPIVDGNREGICIDVGVGTFAFYCEMFAMLGFKTIAVEPLPVEGVRVLCRYDSINLIEACLSDVNGTKTIHLGNVAAGLDSNYASLEPDWFGVSTETLEVQSLTLSKLLLNLNAGKVTCLKIDIEGAESTVIKTFRELPQAWLPSVVMFEYGGGAGTKKTGQHGWSPKFFSATMECLNVLKECGYGFSVMVDNALDTEAKVFDLQTSNLEPDNIFYQNGGYGNIISFRKLTLPEDEVRKICSPYYEISASNSTNIATGDNVAKSPGSEEAEVYKFQLHLLREELAQCKGELQQLRSHSQSQLHQAQGELEQYQSQLHQAQGELEHSQSQLHQTQEVLEQFQDQMQQAETLLQDYQGQLHQTQTELEQSESKLHQTHAVLEQSESQLHQTQSELQESKEELGEFQTIAEQLQEQLHQTHAVLEQSQGKLHETQTELAQTKSQLYQTHEELEQSVSQLHQTQSELQESKEELGEFQTIAEQLQEQLHQTHAVLEQSQGKLHETQTELAQTKSQLYQSQWEEEKSRFQLHQTQAELANSQSELHQIKAQLQHSQSQVDETQSLFRHSQSQVDETQGLLRESQSQLYQNKNELKRVYHQLYHLQGEWEQSQLEVKQSQTVLKKFQSQIHENRSELKQAYSQIHQLQGELEQSQSQFSQTQQVLEQSESQLHQTQAELEQSESQLHQTQGEVEQLKSQFSQTQVELVRTRLQHQDVTTEPQSTATEYKLLVWDAWYAYQSGDLKKMQQCLQESLKFTPISRTESVVNWLECFAKFSSEKGHDFDSYALTNSQEWKRLIQQRVTVSKH
;
A
#
# COMPACT_ATOMS: atom_id res chain seq x y z
N MET A 1 21.38 -22.65 5.26
CA MET A 1 20.60 -22.46 6.50
C MET A 1 19.45 -21.49 6.22
N ARG A 2 18.31 -21.63 6.92
CA ARG A 2 17.20 -20.67 6.83
C ARG A 2 17.49 -19.39 7.64
N VAL A 3 18.29 -18.47 7.08
CA VAL A 3 18.85 -17.27 7.76
C VAL A 3 17.79 -16.49 8.53
N GLU A 4 16.82 -15.88 7.85
CA GLU A 4 15.89 -14.95 8.50
C GLU A 4 15.01 -15.60 9.58
N ALA A 5 14.55 -16.82 9.33
CA ALA A 5 13.77 -17.57 10.32
C ALA A 5 14.60 -17.92 11.57
N CYS A 6 15.91 -18.10 11.42
CA CYS A 6 16.86 -18.30 12.52
C CYS A 6 17.14 -16.98 13.26
N CYS A 7 17.38 -15.88 12.54
CA CYS A 7 17.64 -14.55 13.09
C CYS A 7 16.42 -13.99 13.86
N GLN A 8 15.21 -14.09 13.30
CA GLN A 8 13.95 -13.82 14.03
C GLN A 8 13.86 -14.66 15.30
N ARG A 9 14.23 -15.96 15.25
CA ARG A 9 14.17 -16.83 16.44
C ARG A 9 15.19 -16.45 17.50
N ILE A 10 16.38 -15.98 17.13
CA ILE A 10 17.37 -15.40 18.06
C ILE A 10 16.82 -14.12 18.69
N LEU A 11 16.39 -13.14 17.88
CA LEU A 11 15.92 -11.84 18.39
C LEU A 11 14.68 -11.98 19.28
N SER A 12 13.70 -12.82 18.90
CA SER A 12 12.53 -13.10 19.75
C SER A 12 12.84 -13.80 21.07
N HIS A 13 13.95 -14.54 21.16
CA HIS A 13 14.46 -15.05 22.45
C HIS A 13 15.12 -13.94 23.27
N VAL A 14 15.87 -13.05 22.61
CA VAL A 14 16.88 -12.21 23.27
C VAL A 14 16.38 -10.81 23.63
N LEU A 15 15.55 -10.17 22.80
CA LEU A 15 15.09 -8.81 23.08
C LEU A 15 14.33 -8.68 24.41
N PRO A 16 13.49 -9.64 24.86
CA PRO A 16 12.91 -9.63 26.20
C PRO A 16 13.92 -9.78 27.34
N ILE A 17 15.13 -10.29 27.09
CA ILE A 17 16.24 -10.40 28.06
C ILE A 17 17.02 -9.08 28.12
N VAL A 18 17.24 -8.45 26.97
CA VAL A 18 17.95 -7.16 26.83
C VAL A 18 17.12 -5.98 27.38
N ASP A 19 15.80 -6.04 27.22
CA ASP A 19 14.88 -4.96 27.58
C ASP A 19 13.51 -5.49 28.00
N GLY A 20 13.45 -6.20 29.14
CA GLY A 20 12.22 -6.81 29.65
C GLY A 20 11.06 -5.84 29.92
N ASN A 21 11.35 -4.55 30.13
CA ASN A 21 10.37 -3.49 30.29
C ASN A 21 9.86 -2.90 28.95
N ARG A 22 10.54 -3.18 27.83
CA ARG A 22 10.31 -2.56 26.50
C ARG A 22 10.37 -1.03 26.51
N GLU A 23 11.35 -0.49 27.22
CA GLU A 23 11.56 0.97 27.33
C GLU A 23 12.21 1.57 26.07
N GLY A 24 12.96 0.77 25.31
CA GLY A 24 13.64 1.21 24.09
C GLY A 24 12.86 0.89 22.82
N ILE A 25 13.15 1.65 21.76
CA ILE A 25 12.59 1.38 20.43
C ILE A 25 13.33 0.23 19.73
N CYS A 26 12.60 -0.51 18.91
CA CYS A 26 13.17 -1.44 17.94
C CYS A 26 12.95 -0.88 16.52
N ILE A 27 13.99 -0.90 15.70
CA ILE A 27 14.00 -0.32 14.35
C ILE A 27 14.33 -1.41 13.34
N ASP A 28 13.49 -1.53 12.32
CA ASP A 28 13.63 -2.37 11.14
C ASP A 28 13.95 -1.44 9.95
N VAL A 29 15.17 -1.53 9.39
CA VAL A 29 15.65 -0.66 8.30
C VAL A 29 15.96 -1.50 7.08
N GLY A 30 15.29 -1.19 5.97
CA GLY A 30 15.16 -2.11 4.85
C GLY A 30 14.21 -3.23 5.25
N VAL A 31 12.92 -3.01 5.01
CA VAL A 31 11.84 -3.90 5.43
C VAL A 31 11.48 -4.86 4.30
N GLY A 32 11.59 -4.40 3.05
CA GLY A 32 11.37 -5.21 1.85
C GLY A 32 9.99 -5.87 1.80
N THR A 33 9.91 -7.02 1.13
CA THR A 33 8.66 -7.76 0.88
C THR A 33 8.50 -9.04 1.73
N PHE A 34 9.45 -9.35 2.63
CA PHE A 34 9.42 -10.57 3.44
C PHE A 34 10.13 -10.41 4.81
N ALA A 35 10.00 -11.42 5.67
CA ALA A 35 10.69 -11.54 6.98
C ALA A 35 10.49 -10.39 8.00
N PHE A 36 9.55 -9.47 7.75
CA PHE A 36 9.13 -8.32 8.57
C PHE A 36 9.54 -8.38 10.06
N TYR A 37 10.71 -7.81 10.39
CA TYR A 37 11.21 -7.80 11.77
C TYR A 37 10.39 -6.86 12.64
N CYS A 38 9.84 -5.80 12.05
CA CYS A 38 8.87 -4.91 12.65
C CYS A 38 7.62 -5.64 13.18
N GLU A 39 7.07 -6.62 12.46
CA GLU A 39 5.95 -7.43 12.96
C GLU A 39 6.35 -8.17 14.24
N MET A 40 7.51 -8.85 14.22
CA MET A 40 8.04 -9.56 15.38
C MET A 40 8.34 -8.62 16.55
N PHE A 41 8.94 -7.45 16.33
CA PHE A 41 9.21 -6.46 17.38
C PHE A 41 7.90 -5.97 18.03
N ALA A 42 6.86 -5.71 17.23
CA ALA A 42 5.53 -5.35 17.71
C ALA A 42 4.86 -6.47 18.51
N MET A 43 4.91 -7.72 18.03
CA MET A 43 4.37 -8.89 18.74
C MET A 43 5.05 -9.13 20.10
N LEU A 44 6.33 -8.75 20.26
CA LEU A 44 7.07 -8.83 21.52
C LEU A 44 6.75 -7.68 22.49
N GLY A 45 5.99 -6.67 22.04
CA GLY A 45 5.53 -5.53 22.83
C GLY A 45 6.47 -4.31 22.79
N PHE A 46 7.34 -4.18 21.79
CA PHE A 46 8.21 -3.01 21.62
C PHE A 46 7.53 -1.90 20.82
N LYS A 47 7.88 -0.64 21.12
CA LYS A 47 7.61 0.48 20.20
C LYS A 47 8.46 0.28 18.96
N THR A 48 7.81 0.02 17.83
CA THR A 48 8.47 -0.43 16.61
C THR A 48 8.48 0.67 15.56
N ILE A 49 9.60 0.81 14.87
CA ILE A 49 9.79 1.70 13.72
C ILE A 49 10.15 0.85 12.51
N ALA A 50 9.43 1.04 11.40
CA ALA A 50 9.76 0.50 10.09
C ALA A 50 10.33 1.65 9.24
N VAL A 51 11.49 1.44 8.61
CA VAL A 51 12.19 2.45 7.80
C VAL A 51 12.50 1.86 6.44
N GLU A 52 11.78 2.32 5.43
CA GLU A 52 11.74 1.70 4.11
C GLU A 52 11.58 2.80 3.05
N PRO A 53 12.57 3.08 2.18
CA PRO A 53 12.45 4.12 1.16
C PRO A 53 11.38 3.84 0.09
N LEU A 54 11.08 2.57 -0.20
CA LEU A 54 10.16 2.19 -1.28
C LEU A 54 9.13 1.14 -0.82
N PRO A 55 8.25 1.44 0.15
CA PRO A 55 7.38 0.42 0.73
C PRO A 55 6.39 -0.13 -0.30
N VAL A 56 6.26 -1.45 -0.37
CA VAL A 56 5.13 -2.09 -1.03
C VAL A 56 3.86 -1.94 -0.17
N GLU A 57 2.68 -2.06 -0.78
CA GLU A 57 1.41 -1.94 -0.03
C GLU A 57 1.28 -2.99 1.09
N GLY A 58 1.94 -4.15 0.98
CA GLY A 58 2.04 -5.12 2.08
C GLY A 58 2.68 -4.55 3.36
N VAL A 59 3.76 -3.77 3.21
CA VAL A 59 4.42 -3.06 4.33
C VAL A 59 3.53 -1.93 4.85
N ARG A 60 2.87 -1.16 3.98
CA ARG A 60 1.92 -0.13 4.41
C ARG A 60 0.71 -0.71 5.16
N VAL A 61 0.20 -1.88 4.75
CA VAL A 61 -0.86 -2.60 5.45
C VAL A 61 -0.37 -3.11 6.81
N LEU A 62 0.83 -3.69 6.89
CA LEU A 62 1.43 -4.12 8.15
C LEU A 62 1.62 -2.95 9.13
N CYS A 63 2.02 -1.79 8.63
CA CYS A 63 2.20 -0.58 9.44
C CYS A 63 0.88 0.14 9.79
N ARG A 64 -0.30 -0.43 9.49
CA ARG A 64 -1.60 0.02 10.01
C ARG A 64 -1.95 -0.58 11.38
N TYR A 65 -1.14 -1.51 11.91
CA TYR A 65 -1.25 -1.95 13.30
C TYR A 65 -0.58 -0.92 14.25
N ASP A 66 -1.32 -0.48 15.28
CA ASP A 66 -1.00 0.65 16.19
C ASP A 66 0.42 0.68 16.82
N SER A 67 1.15 -0.42 16.78
CA SER A 67 2.48 -0.61 17.38
C SER A 67 3.67 -0.37 16.45
N ILE A 68 3.44 -0.21 15.12
CA ILE A 68 4.48 -0.03 14.10
C ILE A 68 4.33 1.34 13.43
N ASN A 69 5.37 2.18 13.50
CA ASN A 69 5.42 3.47 12.81
C ASN A 69 6.29 3.37 11.55
N LEU A 70 5.69 3.54 10.36
CA LEU A 70 6.41 3.59 9.08
C LEU A 70 7.06 4.95 8.82
N ILE A 71 8.26 4.93 8.26
CA ILE A 71 9.00 6.11 7.79
C ILE A 71 9.46 5.81 6.36
N GLU A 72 8.87 6.50 5.40
CA GLU A 72 9.15 6.33 3.97
C GLU A 72 10.42 7.12 3.57
N ALA A 73 11.58 6.60 4.00
CA ALA A 73 12.92 7.17 3.75
C ALA A 73 14.01 6.10 3.87
N CYS A 74 15.14 6.30 3.20
CA CYS A 74 16.35 5.51 3.43
C CYS A 74 17.18 6.06 4.60
N LEU A 75 17.97 5.20 5.26
CA LEU A 75 19.06 5.68 6.13
C LEU A 75 20.36 5.82 5.33
N SER A 76 21.07 6.92 5.55
CA SER A 76 22.38 7.16 4.95
C SER A 76 23.29 8.02 5.85
N ASP A 77 24.40 8.49 5.27
CA ASP A 77 25.37 9.43 5.82
C ASP A 77 24.90 10.90 5.77
N VAL A 78 23.78 11.21 5.10
CA VAL A 78 23.26 12.58 4.94
C VAL A 78 21.77 12.70 5.27
N ASN A 79 21.31 13.94 5.40
CA ASN A 79 19.89 14.29 5.49
C ASN A 79 19.49 15.09 4.24
N GLY A 80 18.34 14.80 3.64
CA GLY A 80 17.87 15.42 2.39
C GLY A 80 17.35 14.37 1.44
N THR A 81 17.66 14.47 0.14
CA THR A 81 17.43 13.38 -0.82
C THR A 81 18.69 12.55 -1.04
N LYS A 82 18.51 11.29 -1.44
CA LYS A 82 19.53 10.42 -2.04
C LYS A 82 18.94 9.78 -3.29
N THR A 83 19.77 9.57 -4.31
CA THR A 83 19.43 8.66 -5.40
C THR A 83 19.51 7.23 -4.90
N ILE A 84 18.45 6.46 -5.10
CA ILE A 84 18.43 5.00 -4.95
C ILE A 84 18.36 4.36 -6.33
N HIS A 85 19.10 3.27 -6.52
CA HIS A 85 19.08 2.46 -7.73
C HIS A 85 18.06 1.33 -7.54
N LEU A 86 17.11 1.19 -8.46
CA LEU A 86 15.97 0.28 -8.31
C LEU A 86 16.35 -1.17 -8.60
N GLY A 87 15.77 -2.13 -7.88
CA GLY A 87 15.98 -3.56 -8.10
C GLY A 87 15.66 -4.01 -9.54
N ASN A 88 16.42 -4.96 -10.06
CA ASN A 88 16.33 -5.37 -11.48
C ASN A 88 15.18 -6.37 -11.74
N VAL A 89 13.96 -5.84 -11.80
CA VAL A 89 12.72 -6.62 -12.03
C VAL A 89 12.79 -7.44 -13.32
N ALA A 90 13.44 -6.92 -14.38
CA ALA A 90 13.64 -7.64 -15.64
C ALA A 90 14.56 -8.86 -15.54
N ALA A 91 15.41 -8.95 -14.50
CA ALA A 91 16.20 -10.12 -14.16
C ALA A 91 15.50 -11.06 -13.16
N GLY A 92 14.26 -10.77 -12.76
CA GLY A 92 13.54 -11.49 -11.71
C GLY A 92 13.94 -11.08 -10.29
N LEU A 93 14.58 -9.91 -10.13
CA LEU A 93 15.00 -9.37 -8.85
C LEU A 93 14.01 -8.28 -8.39
N ASP A 94 13.32 -8.54 -7.29
CA ASP A 94 12.29 -7.66 -6.71
C ASP A 94 12.85 -6.28 -6.28
N SER A 95 11.93 -5.34 -6.08
CA SER A 95 12.12 -4.04 -5.42
C SER A 95 13.01 -4.08 -4.17
N ASN A 96 13.02 -5.19 -3.42
CA ASN A 96 13.95 -5.47 -2.32
C ASN A 96 15.40 -5.08 -2.64
N TYR A 97 15.89 -5.44 -3.83
CA TYR A 97 17.28 -5.25 -4.24
C TYR A 97 17.66 -3.78 -4.56
N ALA A 98 16.82 -2.81 -4.18
CA ALA A 98 17.09 -1.40 -4.36
C ALA A 98 18.15 -0.90 -3.37
N SER A 99 19.23 -0.28 -3.89
CA SER A 99 20.39 0.11 -3.08
C SER A 99 20.82 1.54 -3.35
N LEU A 100 21.47 2.16 -2.35
CA LEU A 100 22.20 3.42 -2.52
C LEU A 100 23.55 3.21 -3.26
N GLU A 101 23.96 1.97 -3.50
CA GLU A 101 25.23 1.62 -4.13
C GLU A 101 25.04 1.21 -5.61
N PRO A 102 25.54 1.97 -6.59
CA PRO A 102 25.26 1.79 -8.03
C PRO A 102 25.88 0.54 -8.67
N ASP A 103 26.74 -0.15 -7.93
CA ASP A 103 27.48 -1.36 -8.32
C ASP A 103 27.09 -2.58 -7.46
N TRP A 104 25.98 -2.49 -6.70
CA TRP A 104 25.38 -3.66 -6.07
C TRP A 104 24.88 -4.66 -7.13
N PHE A 105 24.85 -5.95 -6.80
CA PHE A 105 24.59 -6.98 -7.81
C PHE A 105 23.13 -7.03 -8.29
N GLY A 106 22.19 -6.54 -7.48
CA GLY A 106 20.75 -6.65 -7.73
C GLY A 106 20.10 -5.41 -8.34
N VAL A 107 20.81 -4.28 -8.43
CA VAL A 107 20.27 -3.03 -8.95
C VAL A 107 20.24 -3.00 -10.49
N SER A 108 19.35 -2.15 -11.00
CA SER A 108 19.21 -1.82 -12.41
C SER A 108 19.87 -0.48 -12.75
N THR A 109 19.75 -0.05 -14.02
CA THR A 109 20.10 1.31 -14.44
C THR A 109 19.04 2.36 -14.10
N GLU A 110 17.89 1.95 -13.58
CA GLU A 110 16.80 2.87 -13.20
C GLU A 110 17.01 3.41 -11.78
N THR A 111 16.61 4.66 -11.56
CA THR A 111 16.88 5.38 -10.32
C THR A 111 15.70 6.25 -9.90
N LEU A 112 15.54 6.43 -8.60
CA LEU A 112 14.60 7.38 -8.00
C LEU A 112 15.33 8.27 -7.01
N GLU A 113 14.87 9.51 -6.80
CA GLU A 113 15.24 10.25 -5.59
C GLU A 113 14.28 9.87 -4.45
N VAL A 114 14.84 9.50 -3.30
CA VAL A 114 14.10 9.18 -2.09
C VAL A 114 14.54 10.08 -0.94
N GLN A 115 13.66 10.29 0.03
CA GLN A 115 14.02 10.96 1.27
C GLN A 115 15.10 10.15 2.01
N SER A 116 16.03 10.86 2.63
CA SER A 116 17.17 10.27 3.32
C SER A 116 17.41 10.93 4.68
N LEU A 117 17.68 10.11 5.69
CA LEU A 117 17.95 10.53 7.06
C LEU A 117 19.25 9.92 7.56
N THR A 118 20.01 10.70 8.33
CA THR A 118 21.03 10.11 9.21
C THR A 118 20.35 9.39 10.37
N LEU A 119 20.95 8.30 10.87
CA LEU A 119 20.43 7.60 12.05
C LEU A 119 20.30 8.55 13.26
N SER A 120 21.23 9.50 13.42
CA SER A 120 21.14 10.56 14.44
C SER A 120 19.88 11.45 14.29
N LYS A 121 19.49 11.79 13.06
CA LYS A 121 18.28 12.58 12.78
C LYS A 121 17.00 11.76 12.96
N LEU A 122 17.01 10.48 12.57
CA LEU A 122 15.92 9.54 12.85
C LEU A 122 15.67 9.43 14.37
N LEU A 123 16.70 9.13 15.16
CA LEU A 123 16.59 8.97 16.61
C LEU A 123 16.15 10.26 17.32
N LEU A 124 16.61 11.43 16.83
CA LEU A 124 16.15 12.73 17.30
C LEU A 124 14.66 12.98 17.00
N ASN A 125 14.22 12.75 15.75
CA ASN A 125 12.82 12.91 15.34
C ASN A 125 11.87 12.01 16.15
N LEU A 126 12.32 10.81 16.52
CA LEU A 126 11.55 9.83 17.31
C LEU A 126 11.53 10.12 18.82
N ASN A 127 12.30 11.12 19.28
CA ASN A 127 12.62 11.37 20.68
C ASN A 127 13.11 10.09 21.42
N ALA A 128 14.07 9.40 20.81
CA ALA A 128 14.54 8.10 21.28
C ALA A 128 15.38 8.23 22.57
N GLY A 129 14.83 7.81 23.71
CA GLY A 129 15.58 7.72 24.98
C GLY A 129 16.53 6.52 25.08
N LYS A 130 16.21 5.44 24.34
CA LYS A 130 16.95 4.16 24.31
C LYS A 130 16.64 3.45 22.99
N VAL A 131 17.65 2.83 22.37
CA VAL A 131 17.48 1.91 21.24
C VAL A 131 17.78 0.49 21.71
N THR A 132 16.81 -0.40 21.56
CA THR A 132 16.91 -1.79 22.01
C THR A 132 17.39 -2.70 20.88
N CYS A 133 16.81 -2.58 19.67
CA CYS A 133 17.26 -3.29 18.48
C CYS A 133 17.33 -2.34 17.26
N LEU A 134 18.32 -2.56 16.41
CA LEU A 134 18.42 -1.95 15.08
C LEU A 134 18.81 -3.05 14.09
N LYS A 135 17.88 -3.44 13.21
CA LYS A 135 18.14 -4.31 12.03
C LYS A 135 18.40 -3.40 10.83
N ILE A 136 19.44 -3.70 10.05
CA ILE A 136 19.90 -2.91 8.90
C ILE A 136 20.16 -3.86 7.73
N ASP A 137 19.42 -3.68 6.65
CA ASP A 137 19.37 -4.62 5.54
C ASP A 137 19.09 -3.84 4.26
N ILE A 138 20.12 -3.15 3.76
CA ILE A 138 19.98 -2.08 2.77
C ILE A 138 20.93 -2.33 1.59
N GLU A 139 21.00 -3.61 1.20
CA GLU A 139 21.55 -4.08 -0.07
C GLU A 139 22.97 -3.52 -0.32
N GLY A 140 23.86 -3.73 0.65
CA GLY A 140 25.29 -3.39 0.58
C GLY A 140 25.66 -2.00 1.13
N ALA A 141 24.67 -1.20 1.52
CA ALA A 141 24.88 0.14 2.07
C ALA A 141 24.98 0.18 3.61
N GLU A 142 24.99 -0.97 4.31
CA GLU A 142 24.91 -1.08 5.78
C GLU A 142 26.03 -0.28 6.47
N SER A 143 27.22 -0.27 5.86
CA SER A 143 28.38 0.45 6.40
C SER A 143 28.21 1.96 6.40
N THR A 144 27.39 2.52 5.50
CA THR A 144 27.06 3.94 5.44
C THR A 144 26.27 4.37 6.68
N VAL A 145 25.41 3.49 7.21
CA VAL A 145 24.71 3.71 8.48
C VAL A 145 25.61 3.39 9.67
N ILE A 146 26.23 2.22 9.70
CA ILE A 146 26.98 1.73 10.87
C ILE A 146 28.19 2.62 11.20
N LYS A 147 28.92 3.16 10.21
CA LYS A 147 30.07 4.05 10.47
C LYS A 147 29.72 5.29 11.31
N THR A 148 28.48 5.78 11.23
CA THR A 148 28.01 6.93 12.03
C THR A 148 27.96 6.64 13.52
N PHE A 149 27.99 5.37 13.96
CA PHE A 149 27.94 5.00 15.38
C PHE A 149 29.10 5.59 16.19
N ARG A 150 30.25 5.87 15.54
CA ARG A 150 31.41 6.56 16.13
C ARG A 150 31.05 7.93 16.72
N GLU A 151 30.03 8.57 16.17
CA GLU A 151 29.57 9.92 16.51
C GLU A 151 28.27 9.91 17.36
N LEU A 152 27.62 8.75 17.51
CA LEU A 152 26.36 8.64 18.24
C LEU A 152 26.58 8.77 19.78
N PRO A 153 25.68 9.49 20.48
CA PRO A 153 25.63 9.47 21.94
C PRO A 153 25.54 8.05 22.50
N GLN A 154 26.21 7.81 23.63
CA GLN A 154 26.32 6.48 24.26
C GLN A 154 24.99 5.84 24.68
N ALA A 155 23.90 6.62 24.78
CA ALA A 155 22.54 6.16 25.04
C ALA A 155 21.73 5.84 23.77
N TRP A 156 22.19 6.30 22.60
CA TRP A 156 21.58 6.08 21.29
C TRP A 156 22.19 4.89 20.55
N LEU A 157 23.41 4.46 20.91
CA LEU A 157 23.97 3.19 20.46
C LEU A 157 23.04 2.03 20.85
N PRO A 158 22.53 1.24 19.88
CA PRO A 158 21.63 0.13 20.15
C PRO A 158 22.18 -0.90 21.15
N SER A 159 21.25 -1.59 21.82
CA SER A 159 21.62 -2.70 22.73
C SER A 159 21.90 -3.99 21.94
N VAL A 160 21.23 -4.16 20.80
CA VAL A 160 21.43 -5.19 19.77
C VAL A 160 21.47 -4.52 18.40
N VAL A 161 22.40 -4.95 17.53
CA VAL A 161 22.45 -4.58 16.11
C VAL A 161 22.47 -5.84 15.27
N MET A 162 21.68 -5.89 14.21
CA MET A 162 21.72 -6.93 13.19
C MET A 162 21.97 -6.29 11.83
N PHE A 163 22.85 -6.87 11.01
CA PHE A 163 23.09 -6.42 9.64
C PHE A 163 23.48 -7.56 8.69
N GLU A 164 23.08 -7.45 7.42
CA GLU A 164 23.47 -8.41 6.37
C GLU A 164 24.95 -8.24 5.95
N TYR A 165 25.55 -9.33 5.48
CA TYR A 165 26.79 -9.38 4.72
C TYR A 165 26.68 -10.39 3.56
N GLY A 166 27.57 -10.26 2.57
CA GLY A 166 27.55 -11.12 1.39
C GLY A 166 26.44 -10.68 0.44
N GLY A 167 25.84 -11.62 -0.30
CA GLY A 167 24.74 -11.33 -1.22
C GLY A 167 25.01 -11.78 -2.66
N GLY A 168 23.93 -12.17 -3.35
CA GLY A 168 23.92 -12.60 -4.75
C GLY A 168 24.52 -14.00 -4.96
N ALA A 169 24.78 -14.38 -6.22
CA ALA A 169 25.38 -15.67 -6.57
C ALA A 169 26.89 -15.77 -6.25
N GLY A 170 27.41 -14.86 -5.43
CA GLY A 170 28.81 -14.84 -4.98
C GLY A 170 29.03 -15.71 -3.74
N THR A 171 30.28 -16.05 -3.48
CA THR A 171 30.71 -16.55 -2.16
C THR A 171 32.00 -15.86 -1.76
N LYS A 172 32.36 -15.92 -0.48
CA LYS A 172 33.65 -15.41 0.01
C LYS A 172 34.83 -15.91 -0.82
N LYS A 173 34.81 -17.18 -1.24
CA LYS A 173 35.85 -17.79 -2.09
C LYS A 173 35.87 -17.26 -3.54
N THR A 174 34.76 -16.78 -4.10
CA THR A 174 34.74 -16.22 -5.46
C THR A 174 35.00 -14.71 -5.50
N GLY A 175 34.74 -13.98 -4.41
CA GLY A 175 35.01 -12.54 -4.33
C GLY A 175 34.11 -11.70 -5.26
N GLN A 176 32.87 -12.14 -5.47
CA GLN A 176 31.90 -11.57 -6.41
C GLN A 176 30.63 -11.10 -5.69
N HIS A 177 29.88 -10.19 -6.34
CA HIS A 177 28.65 -9.61 -5.79
C HIS A 177 28.91 -8.98 -4.42
N GLY A 178 28.17 -9.31 -3.37
CA GLY A 178 28.43 -8.78 -2.02
C GLY A 178 29.76 -9.21 -1.38
N TRP A 179 30.48 -10.17 -1.98
CA TRP A 179 31.86 -10.51 -1.63
C TRP A 179 32.91 -9.77 -2.47
N SER A 180 32.51 -8.78 -3.28
CA SER A 180 33.48 -7.94 -3.99
C SER A 180 34.40 -7.21 -2.98
N PRO A 181 35.62 -6.81 -3.39
CA PRO A 181 36.54 -6.09 -2.50
C PRO A 181 35.95 -4.81 -1.89
N LYS A 182 34.93 -4.19 -2.50
CA LYS A 182 34.19 -3.05 -1.96
C LYS A 182 33.29 -3.48 -0.79
N PHE A 183 32.30 -4.34 -1.06
CA PHE A 183 31.28 -4.72 -0.08
C PHE A 183 31.82 -5.60 1.05
N PHE A 184 32.82 -6.43 0.76
CA PHE A 184 33.54 -7.15 1.80
C PHE A 184 34.35 -6.22 2.72
N SER A 185 35.01 -5.19 2.17
CA SER A 185 35.71 -4.16 2.97
C SER A 185 34.71 -3.34 3.82
N ALA A 186 33.56 -2.98 3.24
CA ALA A 186 32.47 -2.31 3.94
C ALA A 186 31.95 -3.15 5.14
N THR A 187 31.72 -4.45 4.92
CA THR A 187 31.36 -5.44 5.97
C THR A 187 32.40 -5.49 7.09
N MET A 188 33.69 -5.56 6.74
CA MET A 188 34.78 -5.57 7.72
C MET A 188 34.85 -4.26 8.52
N GLU A 189 34.54 -3.11 7.92
CA GLU A 189 34.46 -1.85 8.66
C GLU A 189 33.23 -1.82 9.59
N CYS A 190 32.08 -2.39 9.23
CA CYS A 190 30.94 -2.54 10.16
C CYS A 190 31.36 -3.27 11.44
N LEU A 191 32.06 -4.40 11.30
CA LEU A 191 32.57 -5.19 12.44
C LEU A 191 33.59 -4.39 13.28
N ASN A 192 34.46 -3.62 12.63
CA ASN A 192 35.43 -2.78 13.33
C ASN A 192 34.76 -1.60 14.08
N VAL A 193 33.74 -0.95 13.50
CA VAL A 193 32.96 0.10 14.17
C VAL A 193 32.18 -0.47 15.36
N LEU A 194 31.59 -1.65 15.23
CA LEU A 194 30.92 -2.34 16.33
C LEU A 194 31.92 -2.71 17.45
N LYS A 195 33.13 -3.15 17.10
CA LYS A 195 34.22 -3.34 18.07
C LYS A 195 34.59 -2.03 18.78
N GLU A 196 34.79 -0.93 18.06
CA GLU A 196 35.08 0.41 18.61
C GLU A 196 33.96 0.92 19.53
N CYS A 197 32.70 0.65 19.19
CA CYS A 197 31.52 1.04 19.98
C CYS A 197 31.25 0.12 21.19
N GLY A 198 32.07 -0.91 21.42
CA GLY A 198 31.98 -1.79 22.59
C GLY A 198 30.92 -2.90 22.46
N TYR A 199 30.58 -3.34 21.25
CA TYR A 199 29.86 -4.59 21.05
C TYR A 199 30.83 -5.77 21.20
N GLY A 200 30.39 -6.85 21.85
CA GLY A 200 31.24 -8.00 22.21
C GLY A 200 30.74 -9.28 21.58
N PHE A 201 29.98 -10.07 22.34
CA PHE A 201 29.29 -11.26 21.88
C PHE A 201 28.51 -10.98 20.58
N SER A 202 28.76 -11.80 19.56
CA SER A 202 28.15 -11.74 18.23
C SER A 202 27.83 -13.15 17.72
N VAL A 203 26.75 -13.24 16.94
CA VAL A 203 26.31 -14.46 16.26
C VAL A 203 26.19 -14.18 14.77
N MET A 204 26.87 -14.98 13.95
CA MET A 204 26.77 -14.98 12.48
C MET A 204 25.92 -16.17 12.03
N VAL A 205 24.98 -15.91 11.13
CA VAL A 205 24.12 -16.90 10.47
C VAL A 205 24.34 -16.77 8.96
N ASP A 206 24.59 -17.86 8.25
CA ASP A 206 24.94 -17.87 6.82
C ASP A 206 23.97 -18.77 6.03
N ASN A 207 23.62 -18.40 4.80
CA ASN A 207 22.71 -19.17 3.96
C ASN A 207 23.32 -20.49 3.47
N ALA A 208 24.65 -20.62 3.47
CA ALA A 208 25.35 -21.74 2.87
C ALA A 208 24.98 -23.11 3.48
N LEU A 209 25.03 -24.15 2.63
CA LEU A 209 24.81 -25.54 3.02
C LEU A 209 25.89 -26.03 4.00
N ASP A 210 25.50 -26.98 4.86
CA ASP A 210 26.36 -27.63 5.87
C ASP A 210 27.06 -26.64 6.84
N THR A 211 26.47 -25.46 7.08
CA THR A 211 26.95 -24.48 8.07
C THR A 211 26.13 -24.50 9.37
N GLU A 212 26.79 -24.12 10.47
CA GLU A 212 26.15 -23.85 11.78
C GLU A 212 26.25 -22.35 12.10
N ALA A 213 25.45 -21.87 13.07
CA ALA A 213 25.56 -20.48 13.52
C ALA A 213 26.89 -20.29 14.28
N LYS A 214 27.72 -19.34 13.85
CA LYS A 214 29.02 -19.05 14.47
C LYS A 214 28.88 -18.03 15.59
N VAL A 215 29.35 -18.38 16.77
CA VAL A 215 29.52 -17.45 17.90
C VAL A 215 30.95 -16.94 17.93
N PHE A 216 31.13 -15.63 18.13
CA PHE A 216 32.43 -15.00 18.35
C PHE A 216 32.27 -13.77 19.25
N ASP A 217 33.38 -13.22 19.74
CA ASP A 217 33.38 -11.98 20.52
C ASP A 217 34.24 -10.91 19.82
N LEU A 218 33.62 -9.79 19.46
CA LEU A 218 34.25 -8.68 18.75
C LEU A 218 35.35 -8.00 19.57
N GLN A 219 35.28 -7.98 20.91
CA GLN A 219 36.29 -7.31 21.74
C GLN A 219 37.63 -8.06 21.75
N THR A 220 37.58 -9.39 21.87
CA THR A 220 38.73 -10.29 21.86
C THR A 220 39.19 -10.70 20.46
N SER A 221 38.29 -10.68 19.47
CA SER A 221 38.63 -10.98 18.07
C SER A 221 39.65 -9.99 17.48
N ASN A 222 40.58 -10.52 16.69
CA ASN A 222 41.49 -9.74 15.85
C ASN A 222 40.90 -9.38 14.47
N LEU A 223 39.62 -9.70 14.25
CA LEU A 223 38.88 -9.49 12.99
C LEU A 223 39.49 -10.20 11.76
N GLU A 224 40.21 -11.31 11.96
CA GLU A 224 40.66 -12.17 10.86
C GLU A 224 39.46 -12.79 10.12
N PRO A 225 39.29 -12.55 8.80
CA PRO A 225 38.10 -12.93 8.06
C PRO A 225 37.74 -14.42 8.09
N ASP A 226 38.71 -15.31 8.23
CA ASP A 226 38.51 -16.77 8.21
C ASP A 226 37.97 -17.32 9.53
N ASN A 227 38.22 -16.62 10.64
CA ASN A 227 37.61 -16.94 11.92
C ASN A 227 36.10 -16.62 11.87
N ILE A 228 35.75 -15.46 11.30
CA ILE A 228 34.37 -14.98 11.22
C ILE A 228 33.60 -15.70 10.10
N PHE A 229 34.01 -15.56 8.83
CA PHE A 229 33.21 -15.98 7.67
C PHE A 229 33.63 -17.34 7.08
N TYR A 230 32.65 -18.18 6.74
CA TYR A 230 32.87 -19.43 6.02
C TYR A 230 33.39 -19.19 4.59
N GLN A 231 34.26 -20.07 4.09
CA GLN A 231 34.81 -19.95 2.71
C GLN A 231 33.74 -20.15 1.63
N ASN A 232 32.73 -20.96 1.90
CA ASN A 232 31.54 -21.17 1.08
C ASN A 232 30.36 -20.24 1.45
N GLY A 233 30.57 -19.27 2.35
CA GLY A 233 29.52 -18.36 2.80
C GLY A 233 28.99 -17.49 1.65
N GLY A 234 27.66 -17.33 1.59
CA GLY A 234 26.96 -16.73 0.44
C GLY A 234 26.32 -15.38 0.77
N TYR A 235 25.24 -15.39 1.55
CA TYR A 235 24.70 -14.21 2.24
C TYR A 235 24.37 -14.59 3.68
N GLY A 236 24.27 -13.62 4.58
CA GLY A 236 23.90 -13.92 5.95
C GLY A 236 23.81 -12.70 6.85
N ASN A 237 23.36 -12.91 8.08
CA ASN A 237 23.14 -11.86 9.06
C ASN A 237 24.10 -11.98 10.26
N ILE A 238 24.64 -10.85 10.74
CA ILE A 238 25.44 -10.78 11.97
C ILE A 238 24.69 -9.98 13.03
N ILE A 239 24.33 -10.66 14.11
CA ILE A 239 23.70 -10.07 15.30
C ILE A 239 24.78 -9.82 16.36
N SER A 240 25.00 -8.57 16.74
CA SER A 240 26.02 -8.15 17.70
C SER A 240 25.41 -7.49 18.94
N PHE A 241 25.91 -7.83 20.11
CA PHE A 241 25.31 -7.48 21.40
C PHE A 241 26.25 -6.61 22.25
N ARG A 242 25.69 -5.57 22.88
CA ARG A 242 26.49 -4.55 23.58
C ARG A 242 26.72 -4.81 25.07
N LYS A 243 25.80 -5.52 25.74
CA LYS A 243 25.83 -5.79 27.19
C LYS A 243 25.26 -7.18 27.57
N LEU A 244 25.18 -8.09 26.60
CA LEU A 244 24.70 -9.45 26.79
C LEU A 244 25.73 -10.45 26.29
N THR A 245 25.76 -11.63 26.88
CA THR A 245 26.46 -12.82 26.38
C THR A 245 25.58 -14.02 26.67
N LEU A 246 25.45 -14.94 25.71
CA LEU A 246 24.75 -16.22 25.90
C LEU A 246 25.76 -17.37 25.82
N PRO A 247 25.49 -18.52 26.49
CA PRO A 247 26.24 -19.74 26.25
C PRO A 247 26.13 -20.19 24.79
N GLU A 248 27.23 -20.69 24.20
CA GLU A 248 27.22 -21.20 22.83
C GLU A 248 26.20 -22.34 22.64
N ASP A 249 26.05 -23.22 23.64
CA ASP A 249 25.03 -24.28 23.65
C ASP A 249 23.59 -23.74 23.59
N GLU A 250 23.34 -22.55 24.14
CA GLU A 250 22.02 -21.91 24.06
C GLU A 250 21.76 -21.37 22.65
N VAL A 251 22.76 -20.73 22.02
CA VAL A 251 22.69 -20.31 20.61
C VAL A 251 22.49 -21.52 19.70
N ARG A 252 23.32 -22.56 19.85
CA ARG A 252 23.23 -23.84 19.10
C ARG A 252 21.85 -24.48 19.23
N LYS A 253 21.26 -24.47 20.42
CA LYS A 253 19.90 -24.96 20.67
C LYS A 253 18.81 -24.08 20.00
N ILE A 254 19.01 -22.77 19.93
CA ILE A 254 18.10 -21.84 19.25
C ILE A 254 18.18 -22.01 17.73
N CYS A 255 19.37 -22.20 17.17
CA CYS A 255 19.63 -22.23 15.73
C CYS A 255 19.46 -23.62 15.07
N SER A 256 19.64 -24.72 15.81
CA SER A 256 19.58 -26.08 15.24
C SER A 256 18.30 -26.46 14.46
N PRO A 257 17.09 -25.92 14.72
CA PRO A 257 15.90 -26.19 13.89
C PRO A 257 15.93 -25.61 12.47
N TYR A 258 16.93 -24.79 12.14
CA TYR A 258 17.04 -24.05 10.87
C TYR A 258 18.18 -24.55 9.97
N TYR A 259 18.90 -25.59 10.41
CA TYR A 259 19.98 -26.25 9.66
C TYR A 259 19.41 -27.15 8.55
N GLU A 260 20.16 -27.33 7.47
CA GLU A 260 19.77 -28.07 6.27
C GLU A 260 20.81 -29.17 5.97
N ILE A 261 20.36 -30.37 5.59
CA ILE A 261 21.21 -31.58 5.45
C ILE A 261 20.82 -32.33 4.17
N SER A 262 21.80 -32.85 3.44
CA SER A 262 21.61 -33.62 2.19
C SER A 262 21.72 -35.15 2.38
N ALA A 263 21.20 -35.93 1.42
CA ALA A 263 21.15 -37.40 1.47
C ALA A 263 21.47 -38.07 0.11
N SER A 264 21.99 -39.31 0.12
CA SER A 264 22.40 -40.05 -1.10
C SER A 264 22.34 -41.59 -0.94
N ASN A 265 22.29 -42.34 -2.04
CA ASN A 265 22.20 -43.82 -2.09
C ASN A 265 22.65 -44.40 -3.46
N SER A 266 23.03 -45.69 -3.56
CA SER A 266 23.46 -46.33 -4.84
C SER A 266 23.55 -47.89 -4.82
N THR A 267 23.88 -48.49 -5.99
CA THR A 267 24.34 -49.90 -6.31
C THR A 267 23.37 -50.89 -7.01
N ASN A 268 23.92 -51.82 -7.81
CA ASN A 268 23.22 -52.81 -8.69
C ASN A 268 24.16 -53.96 -9.18
N ILE A 269 23.72 -55.23 -9.40
CA ILE A 269 24.53 -56.43 -9.77
C ILE A 269 23.74 -57.48 -10.63
N ALA A 270 24.39 -58.37 -11.41
CA ALA A 270 23.77 -59.39 -12.32
C ALA A 270 24.57 -60.73 -12.52
N THR A 271 24.10 -61.66 -13.39
CA THR A 271 24.73 -62.84 -14.12
C THR A 271 24.27 -64.31 -13.85
N GLY A 272 24.37 -65.22 -14.86
CA GLY A 272 24.26 -66.71 -14.77
C GLY A 272 23.75 -67.44 -16.05
N ASP A 273 24.29 -68.62 -16.48
CA ASP A 273 24.01 -69.24 -17.82
C ASP A 273 24.33 -70.78 -18.06
N ASN A 274 23.59 -71.44 -18.99
CA ASN A 274 23.88 -72.55 -19.99
C ASN A 274 24.17 -74.09 -19.76
N VAL A 275 24.06 -74.86 -20.90
CA VAL A 275 24.64 -76.21 -21.32
C VAL A 275 23.79 -77.54 -21.28
N ALA A 276 24.06 -78.55 -22.17
CA ALA A 276 23.26 -79.77 -22.50
C ALA A 276 24.05 -80.99 -23.15
N LYS A 277 23.32 -82.01 -23.72
CA LYS A 277 23.72 -83.13 -24.67
C LYS A 277 24.41 -84.42 -24.10
N SER A 278 24.45 -85.63 -24.72
CA SER A 278 23.79 -86.32 -25.89
C SER A 278 24.03 -87.88 -25.91
N PRO A 279 23.30 -88.73 -26.73
CA PRO A 279 23.32 -90.22 -26.67
C PRO A 279 23.74 -91.03 -27.96
N GLY A 280 23.74 -92.39 -27.90
CA GLY A 280 23.93 -93.41 -28.99
C GLY A 280 24.31 -94.82 -28.42
N SER A 281 24.58 -95.95 -29.13
CA SER A 281 24.29 -96.50 -30.50
C SER A 281 25.16 -97.77 -30.78
N GLU A 282 25.06 -98.70 -31.77
CA GLU A 282 24.06 -99.49 -32.58
C GLU A 282 24.87 -100.26 -33.68
N GLU A 283 24.55 -101.37 -34.40
CA GLU A 283 23.60 -102.54 -34.37
C GLU A 283 24.20 -103.73 -35.25
N ALA A 284 23.55 -104.90 -35.49
CA ALA A 284 24.09 -106.12 -36.20
C ALA A 284 23.12 -107.35 -36.27
N GLU A 285 23.20 -108.39 -37.15
CA GLU A 285 23.61 -108.55 -38.57
C GLU A 285 23.07 -109.91 -39.19
N VAL A 286 23.72 -110.54 -40.21
CA VAL A 286 23.00 -111.16 -41.37
C VAL A 286 23.37 -112.64 -41.73
N TYR A 287 22.84 -113.15 -42.86
CA TYR A 287 23.21 -114.38 -43.63
C TYR A 287 22.39 -115.69 -43.43
N LYS A 288 21.06 -115.61 -43.29
CA LYS A 288 20.13 -116.75 -43.56
C LYS A 288 19.91 -116.98 -45.07
N PHE A 289 20.96 -116.76 -45.87
CA PHE A 289 21.00 -115.64 -46.81
C PHE A 289 20.03 -115.69 -48.00
N GLN A 290 19.91 -116.81 -48.73
CA GLN A 290 19.28 -116.79 -50.07
C GLN A 290 17.80 -117.20 -50.14
N LEU A 291 17.27 -117.81 -49.07
CA LEU A 291 15.83 -117.88 -48.80
C LEU A 291 15.39 -116.91 -47.68
N HIS A 292 16.35 -116.19 -47.10
CA HIS A 292 16.12 -114.80 -46.72
C HIS A 292 15.87 -114.02 -48.03
N LEU A 293 16.88 -113.65 -48.83
CA LEU A 293 16.82 -112.72 -49.97
C LEU A 293 15.46 -112.47 -50.65
N LEU A 294 14.73 -113.45 -51.19
CA LEU A 294 13.39 -113.17 -51.79
C LEU A 294 12.26 -112.94 -50.77
N ARG A 295 12.33 -113.53 -49.58
CA ARG A 295 11.49 -113.17 -48.42
C ARG A 295 12.01 -111.93 -47.71
N GLU A 296 13.29 -111.62 -47.84
CA GLU A 296 13.94 -110.39 -47.42
C GLU A 296 13.39 -109.29 -48.33
N GLU A 297 13.71 -109.23 -49.61
CA GLU A 297 13.09 -108.37 -50.64
C GLU A 297 11.56 -108.24 -50.51
N LEU A 298 10.79 -109.28 -50.18
CA LEU A 298 9.34 -109.13 -49.95
C LEU A 298 8.98 -108.57 -48.55
N ALA A 299 9.69 -108.94 -47.47
CA ALA A 299 9.49 -108.41 -46.11
C ALA A 299 10.25 -107.09 -45.86
N GLN A 300 11.14 -106.72 -46.78
CA GLN A 300 11.90 -105.49 -46.92
C GLN A 300 11.10 -104.57 -47.83
N CYS A 301 10.54 -104.99 -48.96
CA CYS A 301 9.60 -104.14 -49.70
C CYS A 301 8.31 -103.92 -48.87
N LYS A 302 7.82 -104.91 -48.11
CA LYS A 302 6.79 -104.68 -47.07
C LYS A 302 7.33 -103.90 -45.87
N GLY A 303 8.59 -104.09 -45.51
CA GLY A 303 9.25 -103.46 -44.36
C GLY A 303 9.43 -101.96 -44.61
N GLU A 304 9.98 -101.60 -45.75
CA GLU A 304 10.01 -100.29 -46.39
C GLU A 304 8.61 -99.74 -46.61
N LEU A 305 7.61 -100.49 -47.11
CA LEU A 305 6.23 -99.98 -47.19
C LEU A 305 5.61 -99.71 -45.82
N GLN A 306 5.96 -100.48 -44.78
CA GLN A 306 5.46 -100.31 -43.43
C GLN A 306 6.24 -99.24 -42.66
N GLN A 307 7.55 -99.11 -42.89
CA GLN A 307 8.42 -98.05 -42.43
C GLN A 307 8.02 -96.74 -43.10
N LEU A 308 7.94 -96.67 -44.43
CA LEU A 308 7.44 -95.52 -45.19
C LEU A 308 6.01 -95.17 -44.77
N ARG A 309 5.10 -96.14 -44.57
CA ARG A 309 3.78 -95.84 -43.97
C ARG A 309 3.94 -95.24 -42.58
N SER A 310 4.72 -95.83 -41.69
CA SER A 310 4.90 -95.32 -40.31
C SER A 310 5.65 -93.98 -40.27
N HIS A 311 6.54 -93.72 -41.22
CA HIS A 311 7.33 -92.51 -41.36
C HIS A 311 6.48 -91.40 -41.95
N SER A 312 5.74 -91.65 -43.03
CA SER A 312 4.73 -90.71 -43.55
C SER A 312 3.60 -90.48 -42.54
N GLN A 313 3.18 -91.49 -41.77
CA GLN A 313 2.18 -91.32 -40.71
C GLN A 313 2.73 -90.57 -39.49
N SER A 314 4.02 -90.72 -39.17
CA SER A 314 4.73 -89.92 -38.15
C SER A 314 4.99 -88.50 -38.64
N GLN A 315 5.32 -88.29 -39.91
CA GLN A 315 5.45 -86.98 -40.55
C GLN A 315 4.09 -86.27 -40.62
N LEU A 316 3.00 -87.01 -40.88
CA LEU A 316 1.64 -86.47 -40.90
C LEU A 316 1.18 -86.13 -39.47
N HIS A 317 1.49 -86.96 -38.47
CA HIS A 317 1.28 -86.60 -37.05
C HIS A 317 2.14 -85.41 -36.61
N GLN A 318 3.39 -85.33 -37.05
CA GLN A 318 4.28 -84.20 -36.78
C GLN A 318 3.74 -82.91 -37.43
N ALA A 319 3.37 -82.96 -38.71
CA ALA A 319 2.77 -81.84 -39.43
C ALA A 319 1.39 -81.44 -38.85
N GLN A 320 0.63 -82.37 -38.27
CA GLN A 320 -0.58 -82.08 -37.51
C GLN A 320 -0.25 -81.36 -36.19
N GLY A 321 0.74 -81.83 -35.42
CA GLY A 321 1.19 -81.16 -34.21
C GLY A 321 1.79 -79.77 -34.47
N GLU A 322 2.57 -79.62 -35.54
CA GLU A 322 3.07 -78.33 -36.01
C GLU A 322 1.92 -77.42 -36.46
N LEU A 323 0.90 -77.94 -37.15
CA LEU A 323 -0.29 -77.17 -37.52
C LEU A 323 -1.13 -76.74 -36.31
N GLU A 324 -1.34 -77.61 -35.33
CA GLU A 324 -2.01 -77.28 -34.06
C GLU A 324 -1.21 -76.24 -33.27
N GLN A 325 0.13 -76.34 -33.27
CA GLN A 325 1.02 -75.35 -32.67
C GLN A 325 0.93 -74.00 -33.39
N TYR A 326 0.92 -73.95 -34.73
CA TYR A 326 0.72 -72.72 -35.49
C TYR A 326 -0.69 -72.14 -35.32
N GLN A 327 -1.73 -72.97 -35.19
CA GLN A 327 -3.09 -72.50 -34.88
C GLN A 327 -3.18 -71.88 -33.48
N SER A 328 -2.54 -72.50 -32.48
CA SER A 328 -2.45 -71.95 -31.12
C SER A 328 -1.67 -70.63 -31.10
N GLN A 329 -0.54 -70.54 -31.81
CA GLN A 329 0.22 -69.31 -31.97
C GLN A 329 -0.55 -68.21 -32.70
N LEU A 330 -1.32 -68.55 -33.74
CA LEU A 330 -2.17 -67.60 -34.45
C LEU A 330 -3.28 -67.06 -33.54
N HIS A 331 -3.94 -67.93 -32.76
CA HIS A 331 -5.00 -67.53 -31.84
C HIS A 331 -4.44 -66.68 -30.68
N GLN A 332 -3.23 -66.98 -30.20
CA GLN A 332 -2.53 -66.13 -29.22
C GLN A 332 -2.22 -64.75 -29.82
N ALA A 333 -1.63 -64.69 -31.02
CA ALA A 333 -1.30 -63.44 -31.70
C ALA A 333 -2.54 -62.60 -32.04
N GLN A 334 -3.69 -63.24 -32.30
CA GLN A 334 -4.98 -62.56 -32.44
C GLN A 334 -5.45 -61.91 -31.13
N GLY A 335 -5.37 -62.63 -30.00
CA GLY A 335 -5.69 -62.06 -28.69
C GLY A 335 -4.73 -60.94 -28.26
N GLU A 336 -3.44 -61.06 -28.56
CA GLU A 336 -2.44 -60.00 -28.34
C GLU A 336 -2.70 -58.77 -29.22
N LEU A 337 -3.19 -58.96 -30.46
CA LEU A 337 -3.60 -57.88 -31.35
C LEU A 337 -4.88 -57.17 -30.87
N GLU A 338 -5.92 -57.93 -30.47
CA GLU A 338 -7.15 -57.36 -29.90
C GLU A 338 -6.85 -56.57 -28.60
N HIS A 339 -5.99 -57.11 -27.74
CA HIS A 339 -5.54 -56.40 -26.54
C HIS A 339 -4.78 -55.11 -26.89
N SER A 340 -3.89 -55.16 -27.89
CA SER A 340 -3.15 -53.98 -28.38
C SER A 340 -4.08 -52.92 -29.00
N GLN A 341 -5.14 -53.34 -29.70
CA GLN A 341 -6.16 -52.43 -30.25
C GLN A 341 -6.99 -51.78 -29.15
N SER A 342 -7.37 -52.53 -28.11
CA SER A 342 -8.06 -52.00 -26.93
C SER A 342 -7.18 -50.99 -26.16
N GLN A 343 -5.89 -51.28 -25.98
CA GLN A 343 -4.93 -50.34 -25.38
C GLN A 343 -4.75 -49.07 -26.23
N LEU A 344 -4.68 -49.22 -27.57
CA LEU A 344 -4.59 -48.09 -28.48
C LEU A 344 -5.83 -47.18 -28.36
N HIS A 345 -7.03 -47.76 -28.30
CA HIS A 345 -8.27 -47.00 -28.18
C HIS A 345 -8.34 -46.23 -26.86
N GLN A 346 -8.04 -46.87 -25.72
CA GLN A 346 -7.94 -46.18 -24.42
C GLN A 346 -6.87 -45.08 -24.43
N THR A 347 -5.76 -45.29 -25.13
CA THR A 347 -4.70 -44.26 -25.28
C THR A 347 -5.22 -43.07 -26.11
N GLN A 348 -6.07 -43.30 -27.10
CA GLN A 348 -6.71 -42.23 -27.88
C GLN A 348 -7.74 -41.45 -27.04
N GLU A 349 -8.60 -42.12 -26.28
CA GLU A 349 -9.56 -41.45 -25.37
C GLU A 349 -8.83 -40.56 -24.34
N VAL A 350 -7.73 -41.05 -23.77
CA VAL A 350 -6.90 -40.28 -22.84
C VAL A 350 -6.18 -39.11 -23.55
N LEU A 351 -5.75 -39.28 -24.79
CA LEU A 351 -5.13 -38.19 -25.57
C LEU A 351 -6.15 -37.08 -25.89
N GLU A 352 -7.38 -37.46 -26.24
CA GLU A 352 -8.49 -36.55 -26.55
C GLU A 352 -8.90 -35.75 -25.29
N GLN A 353 -9.00 -36.42 -24.13
CA GLN A 353 -9.17 -35.75 -22.83
C GLN A 353 -8.03 -34.79 -22.48
N PHE A 354 -6.78 -35.12 -22.81
CA PHE A 354 -5.65 -34.19 -22.62
C PHE A 354 -5.70 -33.01 -23.60
N GLN A 355 -6.22 -33.16 -24.81
CA GLN A 355 -6.44 -32.05 -25.73
C GLN A 355 -7.55 -31.10 -25.22
N ASP A 356 -8.67 -31.63 -24.74
CA ASP A 356 -9.73 -30.82 -24.10
C ASP A 356 -9.20 -30.06 -22.88
N GLN A 357 -8.42 -30.71 -22.01
CA GLN A 357 -7.79 -30.06 -20.85
C GLN A 357 -6.79 -28.97 -21.27
N MET A 358 -6.00 -29.19 -22.32
CA MET A 358 -5.12 -28.16 -22.89
C MET A 358 -5.89 -26.97 -23.44
N GLN A 359 -7.00 -27.20 -24.14
CA GLN A 359 -7.80 -26.12 -24.74
C GLN A 359 -8.56 -25.31 -23.67
N GLN A 360 -8.99 -25.96 -22.58
CA GLN A 360 -9.49 -25.30 -21.37
C GLN A 360 -8.39 -24.50 -20.65
N ALA A 361 -7.16 -25.00 -20.60
CA ALA A 361 -6.02 -24.27 -20.02
C ALA A 361 -5.63 -23.05 -20.87
N GLU A 362 -5.63 -23.14 -22.21
CA GLU A 362 -5.36 -22.00 -23.09
C GLU A 362 -6.42 -20.90 -22.96
N THR A 363 -7.71 -21.27 -22.90
CA THR A 363 -8.79 -20.28 -22.72
C THR A 363 -8.75 -19.63 -21.33
N LEU A 364 -8.49 -20.39 -20.27
CA LEU A 364 -8.29 -19.84 -18.93
C LEU A 364 -7.07 -18.88 -18.86
N LEU A 365 -6.01 -19.20 -19.62
CA LEU A 365 -4.79 -18.38 -19.70
C LEU A 365 -5.03 -17.09 -20.52
N GLN A 366 -5.88 -17.12 -21.55
CA GLN A 366 -6.36 -15.90 -22.23
C GLN A 366 -7.21 -15.01 -21.30
N ASP A 367 -8.12 -15.59 -20.51
CA ASP A 367 -8.92 -14.84 -19.53
C ASP A 367 -8.02 -14.18 -18.47
N TYR A 368 -6.99 -14.88 -17.97
CA TYR A 368 -6.01 -14.29 -17.05
C TYR A 368 -5.17 -13.18 -17.72
N GLN A 369 -4.79 -13.32 -18.99
CA GLN A 369 -4.11 -12.25 -19.73
C GLN A 369 -5.01 -11.01 -19.90
N GLY A 370 -6.30 -11.20 -20.18
CA GLY A 370 -7.28 -10.12 -20.25
C GLY A 370 -7.44 -9.39 -18.91
N GLN A 371 -7.61 -10.14 -17.81
CA GLN A 371 -7.69 -9.59 -16.45
C GLN A 371 -6.42 -8.84 -16.06
N LEU A 372 -5.23 -9.38 -16.39
CA LEU A 372 -3.95 -8.74 -16.09
C LEU A 372 -3.78 -7.42 -16.86
N HIS A 373 -4.14 -7.39 -18.15
CA HIS A 373 -4.09 -6.17 -18.96
C HIS A 373 -5.09 -5.10 -18.48
N GLN A 374 -6.30 -5.49 -18.08
CA GLN A 374 -7.24 -4.58 -17.44
C GLN A 374 -6.69 -4.05 -16.11
N THR A 375 -6.11 -4.91 -15.27
CA THR A 375 -5.50 -4.52 -13.99
C THR A 375 -4.34 -3.55 -14.19
N GLN A 376 -3.50 -3.74 -15.21
CA GLN A 376 -2.46 -2.77 -15.60
C GLN A 376 -3.08 -1.43 -16.02
N THR A 377 -4.13 -1.45 -16.84
CA THR A 377 -4.82 -0.22 -17.29
C THR A 377 -5.45 0.55 -16.12
N GLU A 378 -5.97 -0.16 -15.12
CA GLU A 378 -6.51 0.44 -13.89
C GLU A 378 -5.40 0.96 -12.96
N LEU A 379 -4.24 0.29 -12.92
CA LEU A 379 -3.04 0.73 -12.20
C LEU A 379 -2.46 2.02 -12.79
N GLU A 380 -2.22 2.09 -14.10
CA GLU A 380 -1.76 3.29 -14.81
C GLU A 380 -2.69 4.49 -14.55
N GLN A 381 -4.01 4.26 -14.55
CA GLN A 381 -5.00 5.28 -14.19
C GLN A 381 -4.98 5.68 -12.71
N SER A 382 -4.53 4.80 -11.82
CA SER A 382 -4.38 5.08 -10.40
C SER A 382 -3.11 5.91 -10.14
N GLU A 383 -1.98 5.52 -10.75
CA GLU A 383 -0.70 6.23 -10.70
C GLU A 383 -0.82 7.65 -11.29
N SER A 384 -1.53 7.81 -12.41
CA SER A 384 -1.82 9.12 -12.99
C SER A 384 -2.62 10.03 -12.04
N LYS A 385 -3.59 9.48 -11.30
CA LYS A 385 -4.34 10.22 -10.26
C LYS A 385 -3.49 10.51 -9.03
N LEU A 386 -2.59 9.60 -8.66
CA LEU A 386 -1.65 9.77 -7.55
C LEU A 386 -0.69 10.93 -7.83
N HIS A 387 -0.09 10.97 -9.02
CA HIS A 387 0.76 12.09 -9.45
C HIS A 387 0.01 13.44 -9.49
N GLN A 388 -1.22 13.48 -9.99
CA GLN A 388 -2.03 14.70 -9.93
C GLN A 388 -2.32 15.13 -8.47
N THR A 389 -2.61 14.18 -7.59
CA THR A 389 -2.88 14.45 -6.17
C THR A 389 -1.63 14.96 -5.46
N HIS A 390 -0.46 14.39 -5.75
CA HIS A 390 0.81 14.79 -5.16
C HIS A 390 1.23 16.20 -5.61
N ALA A 391 1.09 16.54 -6.89
CA ALA A 391 1.37 17.89 -7.40
C ALA A 391 0.45 18.96 -6.77
N VAL A 392 -0.82 18.63 -6.51
CA VAL A 392 -1.75 19.51 -5.78
C VAL A 392 -1.36 19.63 -4.30
N LEU A 393 -0.81 18.57 -3.69
CA LEU A 393 -0.29 18.60 -2.32
C LEU A 393 0.95 19.50 -2.21
N GLU A 394 1.96 19.33 -3.07
CA GLU A 394 3.15 20.21 -3.12
C GLU A 394 2.76 21.68 -3.29
N GLN A 395 1.81 21.97 -4.20
CA GLN A 395 1.29 23.33 -4.39
C GLN A 395 0.63 23.87 -3.11
N SER A 396 -0.12 23.03 -2.39
CA SER A 396 -0.80 23.40 -1.15
C SER A 396 0.17 23.62 0.02
N GLU A 397 1.22 22.80 0.13
CA GLU A 397 2.27 22.93 1.14
C GLU A 397 3.14 24.18 0.90
N SER A 398 3.45 24.47 -0.37
CA SER A 398 4.13 25.71 -0.78
C SER A 398 3.30 26.96 -0.43
N GLN A 399 2.00 26.96 -0.74
CA GLN A 399 1.09 28.03 -0.34
C GLN A 399 0.98 28.17 1.19
N LEU A 400 0.90 27.07 1.93
CA LEU A 400 0.87 27.08 3.40
C LEU A 400 2.15 27.68 4.00
N HIS A 401 3.32 27.34 3.45
CA HIS A 401 4.60 27.93 3.86
C HIS A 401 4.67 29.43 3.56
N GLN A 402 4.20 29.89 2.40
CA GLN A 402 4.13 31.31 2.08
C GLN A 402 3.22 32.04 3.07
N THR A 403 1.99 31.55 3.30
CA THR A 403 1.04 32.16 4.25
C THR A 403 1.57 32.15 5.69
N GLN A 404 2.37 31.15 6.10
CA GLN A 404 3.04 31.16 7.41
C GLN A 404 4.10 32.26 7.51
N SER A 405 4.84 32.54 6.43
CA SER A 405 5.85 33.61 6.39
C SER A 405 5.19 34.99 6.46
N GLU A 406 4.15 35.22 5.65
CA GLU A 406 3.36 36.46 5.65
C GLU A 406 2.68 36.72 7.02
N LEU A 407 2.18 35.65 7.67
CA LEU A 407 1.63 35.72 9.03
C LEU A 407 2.70 35.99 10.10
N GLN A 408 3.97 35.67 9.85
CA GLN A 408 5.07 35.99 10.76
C GLN A 408 5.51 37.45 10.60
N GLU A 409 5.71 37.92 9.37
CA GLU A 409 6.01 39.34 9.08
C GLU A 409 4.91 40.26 9.65
N SER A 410 3.63 39.93 9.44
CA SER A 410 2.52 40.75 9.94
C SER A 410 2.38 40.75 11.48
N LYS A 411 2.91 39.74 12.18
CA LYS A 411 3.02 39.78 13.66
C LYS A 411 4.16 40.69 14.13
N GLU A 412 5.26 40.72 13.39
CA GLU A 412 6.41 41.56 13.70
C GLU A 412 6.05 43.04 13.45
N GLU A 413 5.40 43.37 12.32
CA GLU A 413 4.79 44.68 12.08
C GLU A 413 3.80 45.09 13.18
N LEU A 414 2.95 44.16 13.66
CA LEU A 414 2.01 44.44 14.75
C LEU A 414 2.71 44.77 16.08
N GLY A 415 3.84 44.12 16.37
CA GLY A 415 4.68 44.41 17.54
C GLY A 415 5.36 45.78 17.44
N GLU A 416 5.84 46.17 16.26
CA GLU A 416 6.34 47.53 16.02
C GLU A 416 5.23 48.57 16.18
N PHE A 417 4.03 48.32 15.62
CA PHE A 417 2.86 49.21 15.79
C PHE A 417 2.42 49.36 17.24
N GLN A 418 2.45 48.29 18.05
CA GLN A 418 2.18 48.37 19.49
C GLN A 418 3.22 49.25 20.20
N THR A 419 4.50 49.06 19.89
CA THR A 419 5.61 49.86 20.45
C THR A 419 5.47 51.34 20.09
N ILE A 420 5.09 51.66 18.85
CA ILE A 420 4.83 53.04 18.38
C ILE A 420 3.59 53.64 19.08
N ALA A 421 2.53 52.85 19.30
CA ALA A 421 1.34 53.31 20.00
C ALA A 421 1.61 53.66 21.47
N GLU A 422 2.41 52.86 22.18
CA GLU A 422 2.86 53.15 23.54
C GLU A 422 3.71 54.43 23.60
N GLN A 423 4.65 54.62 22.66
CA GLN A 423 5.45 55.83 22.56
C GLN A 423 4.61 57.09 22.27
N LEU A 424 3.59 56.98 21.40
CA LEU A 424 2.66 58.09 21.13
C LEU A 424 1.78 58.41 22.35
N GLN A 425 1.38 57.41 23.14
CA GLN A 425 0.62 57.63 24.38
C GLN A 425 1.47 58.31 25.46
N GLU A 426 2.73 57.89 25.62
CA GLU A 426 3.72 58.55 26.49
C GLU A 426 3.94 60.02 26.08
N GLN A 427 4.17 60.29 24.79
CA GLN A 427 4.30 61.66 24.27
C GLN A 427 3.04 62.50 24.45
N LEU A 428 1.85 61.91 24.31
CA LEU A 428 0.57 62.61 24.53
C LEU A 428 0.41 63.02 26.01
N HIS A 429 0.75 62.14 26.95
CA HIS A 429 0.77 62.47 28.38
C HIS A 429 1.77 63.58 28.71
N GLN A 430 2.99 63.52 28.17
CA GLN A 430 4.00 64.58 28.34
C GLN A 430 3.54 65.92 27.77
N THR A 431 2.94 65.91 26.57
CA THR A 431 2.39 67.11 25.91
C THR A 431 1.24 67.71 26.72
N HIS A 432 0.39 66.88 27.34
CA HIS A 432 -0.70 67.33 28.20
C HIS A 432 -0.19 68.01 29.48
N ALA A 433 0.83 67.45 30.13
CA ALA A 433 1.45 68.05 31.31
C ALA A 433 2.12 69.41 31.00
N VAL A 434 2.77 69.54 29.84
CA VAL A 434 3.31 70.82 29.35
C VAL A 434 2.20 71.83 29.07
N LEU A 435 1.05 71.38 28.54
CA LEU A 435 -0.11 72.24 28.30
C LEU A 435 -0.73 72.77 29.60
N GLU A 436 -0.91 71.93 30.63
CA GLU A 436 -1.38 72.37 31.96
C GLU A 436 -0.41 73.40 32.58
N GLN A 437 0.91 73.13 32.55
CA GLN A 437 1.91 74.08 33.07
C GLN A 437 1.88 75.41 32.29
N SER A 438 1.63 75.37 30.98
CA SER A 438 1.50 76.56 30.13
C SER A 438 0.24 77.36 30.47
N GLN A 439 -0.88 76.70 30.77
CA GLN A 439 -2.12 77.37 31.22
C GLN A 439 -1.95 78.02 32.61
N GLY A 440 -1.22 77.37 33.53
CA GLY A 440 -0.85 77.96 34.81
C GLY A 440 -0.07 79.27 34.66
N LYS A 441 1.03 79.23 33.90
CA LYS A 441 1.86 80.43 33.59
C LYS A 441 1.07 81.53 32.88
N LEU A 442 0.12 81.16 32.01
CA LEU A 442 -0.77 82.13 31.35
C LEU A 442 -1.71 82.82 32.35
N HIS A 443 -2.19 82.11 33.37
CA HIS A 443 -3.03 82.70 34.42
C HIS A 443 -2.23 83.60 35.39
N GLU A 444 -1.01 83.20 35.74
CA GLU A 444 -0.07 84.01 36.52
C GLU A 444 0.24 85.33 35.80
N THR A 445 0.70 85.26 34.54
CA THR A 445 1.03 86.45 33.73
C THR A 445 -0.18 87.34 33.43
N GLN A 446 -1.39 86.80 33.30
CA GLN A 446 -2.63 87.60 33.25
C GLN A 446 -2.90 88.35 34.57
N THR A 447 -2.58 87.73 35.71
CA THR A 447 -2.75 88.33 37.04
C THR A 447 -1.72 89.44 37.28
N GLU A 448 -0.45 89.21 36.92
CA GLU A 448 0.60 90.23 36.93
C GLU A 448 0.24 91.41 36.00
N LEU A 449 -0.18 91.14 34.76
CA LEU A 449 -0.59 92.18 33.82
C LEU A 449 -1.74 93.04 34.36
N ALA A 450 -2.69 92.45 35.09
CA ALA A 450 -3.76 93.20 35.75
C ALA A 450 -3.24 94.11 36.88
N GLN A 451 -2.28 93.63 37.68
CA GLN A 451 -1.65 94.42 38.74
C GLN A 451 -0.82 95.58 38.16
N THR A 452 0.03 95.33 37.18
CA THR A 452 0.85 96.35 36.51
C THR A 452 -0.03 97.42 35.85
N LYS A 453 -1.17 97.02 35.28
CA LYS A 453 -2.14 97.96 34.70
C LYS A 453 -2.84 98.82 35.76
N SER A 454 -3.12 98.27 36.95
CA SER A 454 -3.62 99.03 38.10
C SER A 454 -2.60 100.05 38.61
N GLN A 455 -1.33 99.65 38.73
CA GLN A 455 -0.23 100.55 39.11
C GLN A 455 -0.05 101.68 38.08
N LEU A 456 -0.15 101.36 36.78
CA LEU A 456 -0.04 102.35 35.72
C LEU A 456 -1.16 103.41 35.79
N TYR A 457 -2.41 103.02 36.07
CA TYR A 457 -3.48 104.00 36.31
C TYR A 457 -3.19 104.88 37.55
N GLN A 458 -2.70 104.30 38.65
CA GLN A 458 -2.39 105.04 39.87
C GLN A 458 -1.26 106.07 39.65
N THR A 459 -0.18 105.69 38.97
CA THR A 459 0.91 106.63 38.63
C THR A 459 0.49 107.70 37.61
N HIS A 460 -0.54 107.45 36.80
CA HIS A 460 -1.11 108.46 35.89
C HIS A 460 -1.92 109.52 36.66
N GLU A 461 -2.68 109.11 37.67
CA GLU A 461 -3.43 110.00 38.56
C GLU A 461 -2.50 110.89 39.41
N GLU A 462 -1.40 110.32 39.93
CA GLU A 462 -0.34 111.06 40.62
C GLU A 462 0.35 112.09 39.70
N LEU A 463 0.50 111.77 38.41
CA LEU A 463 1.05 112.68 37.40
C LEU A 463 0.10 113.85 37.06
N GLU A 464 -1.21 113.60 36.92
CA GLU A 464 -2.20 114.68 36.70
C GLU A 464 -2.28 115.65 37.90
N GLN A 465 -2.19 115.14 39.13
CA GLN A 465 -2.08 115.96 40.33
C GLN A 465 -0.81 116.82 40.32
N SER A 466 0.33 116.24 39.92
CA SER A 466 1.61 116.95 39.83
C SER A 466 1.60 118.06 38.76
N VAL A 467 1.00 117.80 37.60
CA VAL A 467 0.80 118.81 36.53
C VAL A 467 -0.12 119.94 36.99
N SER A 468 -1.16 119.62 37.77
CA SER A 468 -2.07 120.62 38.34
C SER A 468 -1.36 121.55 39.35
N GLN A 469 -0.50 121.01 40.21
CA GLN A 469 0.32 121.79 41.15
C GLN A 469 1.34 122.69 40.42
N LEU A 470 1.96 122.19 39.34
CA LEU A 470 2.87 122.97 38.50
C LEU A 470 2.16 124.20 37.88
N HIS A 471 0.95 124.02 37.37
CA HIS A 471 0.15 125.12 36.83
C HIS A 471 -0.22 126.17 37.89
N GLN A 472 -0.50 125.76 39.14
CA GLN A 472 -0.77 126.71 40.22
C GLN A 472 0.46 127.56 40.55
N THR A 473 1.62 126.93 40.76
CA THR A 473 2.89 127.67 41.01
C THR A 473 3.29 128.57 39.85
N GLN A 474 2.96 128.20 38.60
CA GLN A 474 3.18 129.05 37.43
C GLN A 474 2.28 130.31 37.43
N SER A 475 1.08 130.25 38.04
CA SER A 475 0.19 131.40 38.21
C SER A 475 0.67 132.33 39.33
N GLU A 476 1.08 131.77 40.48
CA GLU A 476 1.64 132.53 41.62
C GLU A 476 2.92 133.29 41.21
N LEU A 477 3.75 132.68 40.34
CA LEU A 477 4.94 133.31 39.74
C LEU A 477 4.60 134.46 38.76
N GLN A 478 3.37 134.51 38.23
CA GLN A 478 2.94 135.59 37.34
C GLN A 478 2.47 136.81 38.14
N GLU A 479 1.68 136.62 39.20
CA GLU A 479 1.26 137.71 40.10
C GLU A 479 2.48 138.45 40.71
N SER A 480 3.48 137.70 41.20
CA SER A 480 4.68 138.30 41.80
C SER A 480 5.57 139.07 40.79
N LYS A 481 5.45 138.81 39.48
CA LYS A 481 6.08 139.65 38.44
C LYS A 481 5.34 140.96 38.20
N GLU A 482 4.03 140.98 38.42
CA GLU A 482 3.21 142.17 38.22
C GLU A 482 3.38 143.13 39.42
N GLU A 483 3.46 142.62 40.65
CA GLU A 483 3.89 143.39 41.84
C GLU A 483 5.27 144.06 41.66
N LEU A 484 6.23 143.35 41.04
CA LEU A 484 7.56 143.88 40.78
C LEU A 484 7.56 145.09 39.82
N GLY A 485 6.61 145.13 38.87
CA GLY A 485 6.41 146.25 37.96
C GLY A 485 5.86 147.50 38.64
N GLU A 486 4.97 147.34 39.63
CA GLU A 486 4.49 148.47 40.44
C GLU A 486 5.63 149.10 41.25
N PHE A 487 6.51 148.28 41.84
CA PHE A 487 7.70 148.76 42.55
C PHE A 487 8.67 149.56 41.67
N GLN A 488 8.87 149.17 40.40
CA GLN A 488 9.68 149.96 39.47
C GLN A 488 9.04 151.33 39.20
N THR A 489 7.72 151.38 39.03
CA THR A 489 6.97 152.63 38.76
C THR A 489 7.07 153.62 39.93
N ILE A 490 7.10 153.13 41.17
CA ILE A 490 7.26 153.95 42.38
C ILE A 490 8.69 154.54 42.49
N ALA A 491 9.71 153.79 42.05
CA ALA A 491 11.10 154.24 42.08
C ALA A 491 11.34 155.46 41.16
N GLU A 492 10.73 155.48 39.97
CA GLU A 492 10.85 156.59 39.02
C GLU A 492 10.21 157.89 39.56
N GLN A 493 9.08 157.80 40.26
CA GLN A 493 8.41 158.97 40.87
C GLN A 493 9.24 159.64 41.97
N LEU A 494 10.02 158.87 42.73
CA LEU A 494 10.94 159.40 43.75
C LEU A 494 12.12 160.16 43.13
N GLN A 495 12.56 159.78 41.93
CA GLN A 495 13.66 160.44 41.22
C GLN A 495 13.26 161.83 40.69
N GLU A 496 12.02 161.99 40.23
CA GLU A 496 11.45 163.27 39.80
C GLU A 496 11.38 164.30 40.96
N GLN A 497 10.95 163.87 42.16
CA GLN A 497 10.87 164.74 43.34
C GLN A 497 12.25 165.27 43.79
N LEU A 498 13.31 164.46 43.63
CA LEU A 498 14.67 164.81 44.03
C LEU A 498 15.25 165.95 43.17
N HIS A 499 14.89 166.03 41.89
CA HIS A 499 15.28 167.16 41.04
C HIS A 499 14.61 168.48 41.46
N GLN A 500 13.36 168.45 41.93
CA GLN A 500 12.65 169.67 42.35
C GLN A 500 13.23 170.27 43.64
N THR A 501 13.74 169.45 44.56
CA THR A 501 14.46 169.92 45.76
C THR A 501 15.83 170.53 45.44
N HIS A 502 16.47 170.13 44.33
CA HIS A 502 17.78 170.65 43.94
C HIS A 502 17.73 172.14 43.53
N ALA A 503 16.67 172.56 42.82
CA ALA A 503 16.52 173.94 42.34
C ALA A 503 16.36 174.99 43.46
N VAL A 504 15.84 174.60 44.62
CA VAL A 504 15.70 175.48 45.80
C VAL A 504 17.05 175.71 46.49
N LEU A 505 18.01 174.80 46.30
CA LEU A 505 19.30 174.82 47.00
C LEU A 505 20.25 175.91 46.49
N GLU A 506 20.33 176.15 45.17
CA GLU A 506 21.21 177.19 44.58
C GLU A 506 20.92 178.58 45.16
N GLN A 507 19.64 178.94 45.34
CA GLN A 507 19.24 180.25 45.86
C GLN A 507 19.75 180.52 47.29
N SER A 508 20.12 179.48 48.04
CA SER A 508 20.70 179.59 49.39
C SER A 508 22.22 179.81 49.38
N GLN A 509 22.93 179.35 48.35
CA GLN A 509 24.40 179.32 48.33
C GLN A 509 25.02 180.72 48.16
N GLY A 510 24.31 181.65 47.52
CA GLY A 510 24.74 183.04 47.31
C GLY A 510 24.99 183.86 48.60
N LYS A 511 24.58 183.38 49.78
CA LYS A 511 24.87 184.00 51.09
C LYS A 511 25.96 183.30 51.90
N LEU A 512 26.45 182.14 51.46
CA LEU A 512 27.49 181.38 52.17
C LEU A 512 28.92 181.81 51.78
N HIS A 513 29.05 182.51 50.64
CA HIS A 513 30.32 182.95 50.06
C HIS A 513 31.07 183.98 50.93
N GLU A 514 30.38 184.79 51.74
CA GLU A 514 31.03 185.75 52.67
C GLU A 514 31.58 185.08 53.95
N THR A 515 31.11 183.88 54.30
CA THR A 515 31.57 183.10 55.48
C THR A 515 32.57 182.00 55.11
N GLN A 516 33.23 182.11 53.95
CA GLN A 516 33.95 181.00 53.31
C GLN A 516 35.39 180.78 53.79
N THR A 517 35.99 181.75 54.49
CA THR A 517 37.46 181.93 54.46
C THR A 517 38.24 181.34 55.63
N GLU A 518 37.61 180.93 56.75
CA GLU A 518 38.34 180.61 58.00
C GLU A 518 38.38 179.12 58.41
N LEU A 519 37.44 178.26 58.01
CA LEU A 519 37.35 176.87 58.52
C LEU A 519 37.83 175.78 57.54
N ALA A 520 38.22 176.15 56.31
CA ALA A 520 38.49 175.22 55.22
C ALA A 520 39.71 174.29 55.39
N GLN A 521 40.48 174.40 56.49
CA GLN A 521 41.87 173.93 56.54
C GLN A 521 42.17 172.71 57.44
N THR A 522 41.23 172.20 58.25
CA THR A 522 41.63 171.42 59.46
C THR A 522 41.08 170.00 59.66
N LYS A 523 40.08 169.49 58.91
CA LYS A 523 39.55 168.12 59.21
C LYS A 523 38.85 167.29 58.12
N SER A 524 39.03 167.63 56.84
CA SER A 524 38.39 166.95 55.70
C SER A 524 38.96 165.55 55.33
N GLN A 525 39.45 164.76 56.28
CA GLN A 525 40.30 163.58 55.98
C GLN A 525 40.08 162.29 56.80
N LEU A 526 39.15 162.21 57.77
CA LEU A 526 39.11 161.07 58.71
C LEU A 526 37.91 160.11 58.61
N TYR A 527 36.70 160.58 58.27
CA TYR A 527 35.47 159.78 58.50
C TYR A 527 34.83 159.15 57.25
N GLN A 528 35.36 159.37 56.06
CA GLN A 528 34.66 159.02 54.81
C GLN A 528 35.00 157.61 54.27
N SER A 529 35.93 156.88 54.90
CA SER A 529 36.48 155.62 54.36
C SER A 529 36.05 154.33 55.10
N GLN A 530 35.11 154.40 56.06
CA GLN A 530 34.80 153.26 56.95
C GLN A 530 33.43 152.58 56.71
N TRP A 531 32.55 153.10 55.84
CA TRP A 531 31.18 152.59 55.71
C TRP A 531 30.90 151.72 54.47
N GLU A 532 31.69 151.87 53.41
CA GLU A 532 31.40 151.19 52.13
C GLU A 532 31.86 149.71 52.09
N GLU A 533 32.70 149.28 53.05
CA GLU A 533 33.26 147.92 53.09
C GLU A 533 32.25 146.85 53.56
N GLU A 534 31.40 147.14 54.56
CA GLU A 534 30.49 146.13 55.13
C GLU A 534 29.40 145.68 54.15
N LYS A 535 28.86 146.59 53.33
CA LYS A 535 27.70 146.32 52.46
C LYS A 535 27.98 145.21 51.43
N SER A 536 29.20 145.15 50.91
CA SER A 536 29.62 144.17 49.91
C SER A 536 29.78 142.76 50.49
N ARG A 537 29.87 142.62 51.81
CA ARG A 537 30.20 141.35 52.49
C ARG A 537 29.00 140.42 52.66
N PHE A 538 27.78 140.95 52.59
CA PHE A 538 26.54 140.19 52.78
C PHE A 538 26.13 139.39 51.52
N GLN A 539 26.23 140.01 50.34
CA GLN A 539 25.79 139.41 49.07
C GLN A 539 26.60 138.18 48.65
N LEU A 540 27.85 138.05 49.12
CA LEU A 540 28.70 136.89 48.85
C LEU A 540 28.21 135.60 49.54
N HIS A 541 27.43 135.72 50.63
CA HIS A 541 27.04 134.57 51.44
C HIS A 541 25.80 133.83 50.91
N GLN A 542 24.95 134.52 50.13
CA GLN A 542 23.70 133.99 49.61
C GLN A 542 23.90 133.04 48.42
N THR A 543 24.78 133.41 47.47
CA THR A 543 25.13 132.59 46.30
C THR A 543 25.90 131.32 46.66
N GLN A 544 26.49 131.23 47.86
CA GLN A 544 27.11 130.00 48.37
C GLN A 544 26.09 128.96 48.84
N ALA A 545 24.84 129.33 49.11
CA ALA A 545 23.77 128.38 49.45
C ALA A 545 23.18 127.72 48.20
N GLU A 546 22.98 128.50 47.14
CA GLU A 546 22.41 128.03 45.86
C GLU A 546 23.29 126.97 45.19
N LEU A 547 24.62 127.17 45.23
CA LEU A 547 25.60 126.22 44.70
C LEU A 547 25.56 124.84 45.39
N ALA A 548 25.09 124.75 46.64
CA ALA A 548 24.99 123.49 47.37
C ALA A 548 23.81 122.62 46.90
N ASN A 549 22.66 123.22 46.56
CA ASN A 549 21.49 122.49 46.07
C ASN A 549 21.78 121.81 44.72
N SER A 550 22.35 122.54 43.76
CA SER A 550 22.64 121.99 42.42
C SER A 550 23.69 120.87 42.43
N GLN A 551 24.51 120.75 43.48
CA GLN A 551 25.40 119.59 43.65
C GLN A 551 24.65 118.33 44.14
N SER A 552 23.52 118.49 44.85
CA SER A 552 22.66 117.38 45.25
C SER A 552 21.90 116.78 44.05
N GLU A 553 21.28 117.65 43.24
CA GLU A 553 20.51 117.26 42.04
C GLU A 553 21.38 116.49 41.03
N LEU A 554 22.60 116.97 40.79
CA LEU A 554 23.57 116.32 39.89
C LEU A 554 23.98 114.93 40.41
N HIS A 555 24.00 114.72 41.73
CA HIS A 555 24.27 113.41 42.32
C HIS A 555 23.09 112.44 42.15
N GLN A 556 21.86 112.95 42.19
CA GLN A 556 20.62 112.18 42.04
C GLN A 556 20.42 111.70 40.60
N ILE A 557 20.64 112.57 39.61
CA ILE A 557 20.62 112.24 38.17
C ILE A 557 21.67 111.15 37.84
N LYS A 558 22.84 111.20 38.50
CA LYS A 558 23.92 110.22 38.28
C LYS A 558 23.57 108.82 38.80
N ALA A 559 22.75 108.72 39.86
CA ALA A 559 22.23 107.45 40.35
C ALA A 559 21.15 106.87 39.41
N GLN A 560 20.24 107.71 38.91
CA GLN A 560 19.23 107.30 37.92
C GLN A 560 19.87 106.74 36.64
N LEU A 561 20.94 107.37 36.15
CA LEU A 561 21.68 106.91 34.96
C LEU A 561 22.29 105.50 35.14
N GLN A 562 22.78 105.15 36.34
CA GLN A 562 23.25 103.78 36.61
C GLN A 562 22.10 102.77 36.66
N HIS A 563 20.93 103.15 37.17
CA HIS A 563 19.76 102.27 37.19
C HIS A 563 19.22 101.97 35.79
N SER A 564 19.13 102.98 34.91
CA SER A 564 18.75 102.78 33.50
C SER A 564 19.75 101.89 32.75
N GLN A 565 21.05 101.97 33.07
CA GLN A 565 22.05 101.08 32.46
C GLN A 565 21.80 99.60 32.81
N SER A 566 21.50 99.29 34.09
CA SER A 566 21.16 97.91 34.48
C SER A 566 19.89 97.38 33.80
N GLN A 567 18.87 98.21 33.58
CA GLN A 567 17.65 97.81 32.86
C GLN A 567 17.91 97.51 31.37
N VAL A 568 18.85 98.22 30.73
CA VAL A 568 19.26 97.94 29.34
C VAL A 568 19.98 96.60 29.23
N ASP A 569 20.87 96.28 30.17
CA ASP A 569 21.61 95.02 30.17
C ASP A 569 20.67 93.82 30.45
N GLU A 570 19.70 93.98 31.35
CA GLU A 570 18.64 93.01 31.62
C GLU A 570 17.75 92.78 30.37
N THR A 571 17.34 93.86 29.70
CA THR A 571 16.56 93.79 28.45
C THR A 571 17.33 93.07 27.33
N GLN A 572 18.65 93.27 27.22
CA GLN A 572 19.49 92.52 26.28
C GLN A 572 19.65 91.03 26.61
N SER A 573 19.42 90.62 27.86
CA SER A 573 19.41 89.21 28.25
C SER A 573 18.09 88.55 27.83
N LEU A 574 16.95 89.21 28.08
CA LEU A 574 15.62 88.77 27.66
C LEU A 574 15.49 88.67 26.14
N PHE A 575 16.03 89.64 25.40
CA PHE A 575 16.05 89.59 23.93
C PHE A 575 16.84 88.38 23.40
N ARG A 576 18.00 88.07 23.99
CA ARG A 576 18.78 86.88 23.63
C ARG A 576 18.06 85.57 23.97
N HIS A 577 17.33 85.51 25.07
CA HIS A 577 16.51 84.34 25.41
C HIS A 577 15.36 84.15 24.42
N SER A 578 14.64 85.22 24.08
CA SER A 578 13.56 85.20 23.08
C SER A 578 14.06 84.78 21.68
N GLN A 579 15.23 85.26 21.27
CA GLN A 579 15.87 84.84 20.01
C GLN A 579 16.12 83.33 19.97
N SER A 580 16.58 82.73 21.08
CA SER A 580 16.81 81.29 21.18
C SER A 580 15.52 80.46 21.05
N GLN A 581 14.40 80.91 21.60
CA GLN A 581 13.10 80.22 21.48
C GLN A 581 12.56 80.28 20.03
N VAL A 582 12.87 81.34 19.28
CA VAL A 582 12.52 81.47 17.86
C VAL A 582 13.32 80.50 16.98
N ASP A 583 14.60 80.25 17.30
CA ASP A 583 15.41 79.26 16.57
C ASP A 583 14.97 77.82 16.89
N GLU A 584 14.62 77.54 18.16
CA GLU A 584 14.09 76.24 18.60
C GLU A 584 12.74 75.89 17.95
N THR A 585 11.80 76.85 17.90
CA THR A 585 10.51 76.66 17.23
C THR A 585 10.61 76.55 15.71
N GLN A 586 11.62 77.15 15.07
CA GLN A 586 11.94 76.90 13.66
C GLN A 586 12.50 75.49 13.42
N GLY A 587 13.21 74.91 14.38
CA GLY A 587 13.65 73.51 14.36
C GLY A 587 12.44 72.56 14.34
N LEU A 588 11.57 72.67 15.33
CA LEU A 588 10.34 71.85 15.46
C LEU A 588 9.43 71.97 14.22
N LEU A 589 9.33 73.16 13.62
CA LEU A 589 8.54 73.37 12.40
C LEU A 589 9.12 72.62 11.18
N ARG A 590 10.44 72.52 11.05
CA ARG A 590 11.08 71.69 10.00
C ARG A 590 10.83 70.20 10.21
N GLU A 591 10.90 69.76 11.46
CA GLU A 591 10.73 68.35 11.83
C GLU A 591 9.29 67.88 11.54
N SER A 592 8.30 68.69 11.94
CA SER A 592 6.89 68.47 11.60
C SER A 592 6.61 68.48 10.09
N GLN A 593 7.29 69.36 9.32
CA GLN A 593 7.19 69.35 7.85
C GLN A 593 7.80 68.08 7.22
N SER A 594 8.84 67.50 7.83
CA SER A 594 9.44 66.23 7.38
C SER A 594 8.48 65.05 7.63
N GLN A 595 7.90 64.97 8.82
CA GLN A 595 6.88 63.97 9.18
C GLN A 595 5.67 64.03 8.24
N LEU A 596 5.16 65.23 7.95
CA LEU A 596 4.07 65.42 6.97
C LEU A 596 4.41 64.92 5.56
N TYR A 597 5.69 64.89 5.17
CA TYR A 597 6.13 64.32 3.89
C TYR A 597 6.24 62.79 3.95
N GLN A 598 6.64 62.21 5.07
CA GLN A 598 6.69 60.75 5.30
C GLN A 598 5.28 60.15 5.29
N ASN A 599 4.37 60.65 6.15
CA ASN A 599 2.99 60.18 6.26
C ASN A 599 2.25 60.24 4.90
N LYS A 600 2.56 61.24 4.06
CA LYS A 600 1.99 61.41 2.72
C LYS A 600 2.45 60.34 1.71
N ASN A 601 3.60 59.72 1.92
CA ASN A 601 4.09 58.62 1.08
C ASN A 601 3.64 57.26 1.61
N GLU A 602 3.49 57.09 2.93
CA GLU A 602 2.87 55.90 3.52
C GLU A 602 1.39 55.79 3.14
N LEU A 603 0.65 56.90 3.15
CA LEU A 603 -0.74 56.93 2.67
C LEU A 603 -0.87 56.47 1.19
N LYS A 604 0.16 56.66 0.35
CA LYS A 604 0.20 56.12 -1.02
C LYS A 604 0.53 54.62 -1.09
N ARG A 605 1.34 54.10 -0.16
CA ARG A 605 1.60 52.65 -0.01
C ARG A 605 0.31 51.94 0.39
N VAL A 606 -0.35 52.42 1.44
CA VAL A 606 -1.63 51.88 1.93
C VAL A 606 -2.69 51.89 0.81
N TYR A 607 -2.75 52.95 0.01
CA TYR A 607 -3.65 53.01 -1.15
C TYR A 607 -3.32 51.98 -2.25
N HIS A 608 -2.04 51.65 -2.47
CA HIS A 608 -1.65 50.55 -3.39
C HIS A 608 -1.96 49.17 -2.81
N GLN A 609 -1.70 48.96 -1.51
CA GLN A 609 -2.01 47.69 -0.82
C GLN A 609 -3.52 47.40 -0.85
N LEU A 610 -4.37 48.41 -0.61
CA LEU A 610 -5.83 48.28 -0.78
C LEU A 610 -6.24 47.90 -2.21
N TYR A 611 -5.57 48.45 -3.23
CA TYR A 611 -5.87 48.14 -4.63
C TYR A 611 -5.41 46.71 -5.02
N HIS A 612 -4.34 46.22 -4.40
CA HIS A 612 -3.86 44.84 -4.57
C HIS A 612 -4.83 43.83 -3.95
N LEU A 613 -5.18 44.04 -2.68
CA LEU A 613 -6.12 43.21 -1.92
C LEU A 613 -7.51 43.13 -2.57
N GLN A 614 -7.97 44.19 -3.25
CA GLN A 614 -9.20 44.14 -4.03
C GLN A 614 -9.08 43.16 -5.21
N GLY A 615 -7.95 43.17 -5.94
CA GLY A 615 -7.71 42.25 -7.06
C GLY A 615 -7.62 40.79 -6.62
N GLU A 616 -6.95 40.52 -5.50
CA GLU A 616 -6.84 39.19 -4.90
C GLU A 616 -8.21 38.66 -4.45
N TRP A 617 -9.04 39.53 -3.85
CA TRP A 617 -10.43 39.19 -3.51
C TRP A 617 -11.28 38.89 -4.75
N GLU A 618 -11.19 39.70 -5.81
CA GLU A 618 -11.91 39.46 -7.07
C GLU A 618 -11.48 38.15 -7.74
N GLN A 619 -10.19 37.78 -7.67
CA GLN A 619 -9.68 36.50 -8.18
C GLN A 619 -10.19 35.31 -7.34
N SER A 620 -10.14 35.40 -6.01
CA SER A 620 -10.68 34.36 -5.12
C SER A 620 -12.18 34.11 -5.37
N GLN A 621 -12.97 35.17 -5.64
CA GLN A 621 -14.38 35.05 -6.04
C GLN A 621 -14.58 34.34 -7.40
N LEU A 622 -13.58 34.39 -8.30
CA LEU A 622 -13.61 33.66 -9.57
C LEU A 622 -13.30 32.16 -9.36
N GLU A 623 -12.32 31.85 -8.53
CA GLU A 623 -11.92 30.47 -8.18
C GLU A 623 -13.06 29.73 -7.45
N VAL A 624 -13.77 30.40 -6.52
CA VAL A 624 -14.98 29.86 -5.88
C VAL A 624 -16.07 29.52 -6.91
N LYS A 625 -16.27 30.35 -7.95
CA LYS A 625 -17.23 30.04 -9.04
C LYS A 625 -16.78 28.85 -9.90
N GLN A 626 -15.48 28.69 -10.14
CA GLN A 626 -14.95 27.52 -10.85
C GLN A 626 -15.18 26.25 -10.05
N SER A 627 -14.86 26.25 -8.75
CA SER A 627 -15.10 25.13 -7.82
C SER A 627 -16.58 24.76 -7.72
N GLN A 628 -17.50 25.74 -7.66
CA GLN A 628 -18.95 25.49 -7.73
C GLN A 628 -19.39 24.85 -9.06
N THR A 629 -18.68 25.13 -10.16
CA THR A 629 -18.96 24.56 -11.48
C THR A 629 -18.46 23.11 -11.58
N VAL A 630 -17.31 22.81 -10.97
CA VAL A 630 -16.79 21.44 -10.81
C VAL A 630 -17.72 20.60 -9.94
N LEU A 631 -18.20 21.14 -8.81
CA LEU A 631 -19.18 20.49 -7.94
C LEU A 631 -20.46 20.07 -8.67
N LYS A 632 -20.97 20.93 -9.57
CA LYS A 632 -22.14 20.60 -10.41
C LYS A 632 -21.87 19.45 -11.39
N LYS A 633 -20.66 19.36 -11.96
CA LYS A 633 -20.27 18.23 -12.81
C LYS A 633 -20.26 16.91 -12.01
N PHE A 634 -19.65 16.89 -10.83
CA PHE A 634 -19.66 15.70 -9.97
C PHE A 634 -21.08 15.30 -9.54
N GLN A 635 -21.97 16.26 -9.27
CA GLN A 635 -23.38 15.96 -8.97
C GLN A 635 -24.12 15.31 -10.16
N SER A 636 -23.84 15.73 -11.39
CA SER A 636 -24.36 15.04 -12.59
C SER A 636 -23.79 13.63 -12.72
N GLN A 637 -22.48 13.44 -12.51
CA GLN A 637 -21.85 12.11 -12.60
C GLN A 637 -22.44 11.13 -11.57
N ILE A 638 -22.65 11.58 -10.33
CA ILE A 638 -23.31 10.77 -9.29
C ILE A 638 -24.76 10.40 -9.68
N HIS A 639 -25.45 11.23 -10.47
CA HIS A 639 -26.79 10.91 -10.98
C HIS A 639 -26.74 9.87 -12.12
N GLU A 640 -25.77 10.00 -13.02
CA GLU A 640 -25.53 9.09 -14.15
C GLU A 640 -25.16 7.69 -13.67
N ASN A 641 -24.12 7.55 -12.84
CA ASN A 641 -23.70 6.29 -12.24
C ASN A 641 -24.84 5.62 -11.42
N ARG A 642 -25.73 6.42 -10.81
CA ARG A 642 -26.90 5.91 -10.07
C ARG A 642 -28.02 5.41 -11.00
N SER A 643 -28.07 5.88 -12.25
CA SER A 643 -28.95 5.34 -13.29
C SER A 643 -28.40 4.02 -13.84
N GLU A 644 -27.09 3.95 -14.12
CA GLU A 644 -26.40 2.73 -14.57
C GLU A 644 -26.53 1.59 -13.56
N LEU A 645 -26.25 1.87 -12.28
CA LEU A 645 -26.44 0.91 -11.19
C LEU A 645 -27.87 0.34 -11.17
N LYS A 646 -28.87 1.19 -11.47
CA LYS A 646 -30.28 0.81 -11.51
C LYS A 646 -30.62 -0.07 -12.72
N GLN A 647 -29.93 0.12 -13.85
CA GLN A 647 -30.02 -0.77 -15.02
C GLN A 647 -29.36 -2.12 -14.73
N ALA A 648 -28.17 -2.15 -14.11
CA ALA A 648 -27.50 -3.38 -13.71
C ALA A 648 -28.38 -4.22 -12.76
N TYR A 649 -29.00 -3.61 -11.75
CA TYR A 649 -29.98 -4.30 -10.88
C TYR A 649 -31.18 -4.88 -11.65
N SER A 650 -31.66 -4.20 -12.70
CA SER A 650 -32.75 -4.74 -13.52
C SER A 650 -32.32 -5.92 -14.42
N GLN A 651 -31.07 -5.91 -14.92
CA GLN A 651 -30.50 -7.02 -15.68
C GLN A 651 -30.27 -8.26 -14.80
N ILE A 652 -29.77 -8.08 -13.57
CA ILE A 652 -29.63 -9.17 -12.60
C ILE A 652 -31.00 -9.81 -12.29
N HIS A 653 -32.04 -9.00 -12.08
CA HIS A 653 -33.39 -9.51 -11.83
C HIS A 653 -34.00 -10.23 -13.06
N GLN A 654 -33.65 -9.81 -14.29
CA GLN A 654 -34.07 -10.52 -15.51
C GLN A 654 -33.37 -11.89 -15.61
N LEU A 655 -32.03 -11.92 -15.43
CA LEU A 655 -31.24 -13.17 -15.47
C LEU A 655 -31.67 -14.17 -14.39
N GLN A 656 -32.11 -13.70 -13.22
CA GLN A 656 -32.70 -14.56 -12.19
C GLN A 656 -34.01 -15.22 -12.66
N GLY A 657 -34.89 -14.49 -13.34
CA GLY A 657 -36.12 -15.05 -13.92
C GLY A 657 -35.85 -16.04 -15.06
N GLU A 658 -34.84 -15.77 -15.89
CA GLU A 658 -34.39 -16.70 -16.95
C GLU A 658 -33.78 -17.98 -16.35
N LEU A 659 -33.06 -17.88 -15.23
CA LEU A 659 -32.54 -19.02 -14.48
C LEU A 659 -33.66 -19.86 -13.84
N GLU A 660 -34.65 -19.23 -13.20
CA GLU A 660 -35.84 -19.93 -12.67
C GLU A 660 -36.62 -20.65 -13.79
N GLN A 661 -36.78 -20.02 -14.94
CA GLN A 661 -37.40 -20.62 -16.12
C GLN A 661 -36.60 -21.84 -16.62
N SER A 662 -35.27 -21.76 -16.67
CA SER A 662 -34.39 -22.86 -17.07
C SER A 662 -34.47 -24.04 -16.07
N GLN A 663 -34.47 -23.77 -14.77
CA GLN A 663 -34.65 -24.79 -13.72
C GLN A 663 -36.03 -25.47 -13.79
N SER A 664 -37.08 -24.71 -14.13
CA SER A 664 -38.42 -25.27 -14.38
C SER A 664 -38.44 -26.18 -15.61
N GLN A 665 -37.75 -25.80 -16.70
CA GLN A 665 -37.64 -26.62 -17.91
C GLN A 665 -36.82 -27.90 -17.68
N PHE A 666 -35.74 -27.82 -16.90
CA PHE A 666 -34.95 -28.98 -16.49
C PHE A 666 -35.80 -29.96 -15.67
N SER A 667 -36.57 -29.45 -14.71
CA SER A 667 -37.48 -30.25 -13.87
C SER A 667 -38.57 -30.97 -14.69
N GLN A 668 -39.14 -30.30 -15.70
CA GLN A 668 -40.08 -30.93 -16.63
C GLN A 668 -39.39 -31.99 -17.50
N THR A 669 -38.17 -31.73 -17.96
CA THR A 669 -37.37 -32.68 -18.77
C THR A 669 -37.05 -33.95 -17.96
N GLN A 670 -36.72 -33.81 -16.68
CA GLN A 670 -36.51 -34.94 -15.78
C GLN A 670 -37.80 -35.77 -15.58
N GLN A 671 -38.97 -35.14 -15.39
CA GLN A 671 -40.25 -35.87 -15.32
C GLN A 671 -40.60 -36.61 -16.62
N VAL A 672 -40.25 -36.04 -17.79
CA VAL A 672 -40.43 -36.72 -19.09
C VAL A 672 -39.47 -37.91 -19.22
N LEU A 673 -38.24 -37.79 -18.72
CA LEU A 673 -37.28 -38.90 -18.68
C LEU A 673 -37.81 -40.05 -17.80
N GLU A 674 -38.22 -39.78 -16.56
CA GLU A 674 -38.82 -40.78 -15.64
C GLU A 674 -40.05 -41.47 -16.25
N GLN A 675 -40.90 -40.72 -16.97
CA GLN A 675 -42.03 -41.29 -17.71
C GLN A 675 -41.59 -42.18 -18.89
N SER A 676 -40.52 -41.83 -19.60
CA SER A 676 -39.99 -42.64 -20.70
C SER A 676 -39.33 -43.93 -20.20
N GLU A 677 -38.61 -43.88 -19.08
CA GLU A 677 -38.06 -45.08 -18.41
C GLU A 677 -39.18 -46.02 -17.94
N SER A 678 -40.25 -45.47 -17.36
CA SER A 678 -41.43 -46.26 -16.98
C SER A 678 -42.13 -46.91 -18.19
N GLN A 679 -42.17 -46.25 -19.34
CA GLN A 679 -42.71 -46.82 -20.58
C GLN A 679 -41.79 -47.88 -21.19
N LEU A 680 -40.48 -47.71 -21.06
CA LEU A 680 -39.48 -48.68 -21.51
C LEU A 680 -39.58 -49.97 -20.66
N HIS A 681 -39.68 -49.84 -19.33
CA HIS A 681 -39.96 -50.99 -18.46
C HIS A 681 -41.30 -51.67 -18.75
N GLN A 682 -42.37 -50.92 -19.05
CA GLN A 682 -43.66 -51.51 -19.42
C GLN A 682 -43.56 -52.29 -20.74
N THR A 683 -42.98 -51.69 -21.79
CA THR A 683 -42.85 -52.35 -23.10
C THR A 683 -41.89 -53.55 -23.06
N GLN A 684 -40.90 -53.53 -22.18
CA GLN A 684 -40.02 -54.68 -21.93
C GLN A 684 -40.78 -55.84 -21.24
N ALA A 685 -41.66 -55.56 -20.27
CA ALA A 685 -42.52 -56.56 -19.64
C ALA A 685 -43.59 -57.12 -20.62
N GLU A 686 -44.13 -56.28 -21.50
CA GLU A 686 -45.04 -56.71 -22.58
C GLU A 686 -44.31 -57.60 -23.62
N LEU A 687 -43.02 -57.35 -23.88
CA LEU A 687 -42.17 -58.21 -24.71
C LEU A 687 -41.93 -59.58 -24.05
N GLU A 688 -41.53 -59.64 -22.78
CA GLU A 688 -41.38 -60.90 -22.03
C GLU A 688 -42.69 -61.71 -22.00
N GLN A 689 -43.83 -61.04 -21.85
CA GLN A 689 -45.15 -61.68 -21.92
C GLN A 689 -45.43 -62.26 -23.32
N SER A 690 -45.04 -61.56 -24.38
CA SER A 690 -45.17 -62.01 -25.77
C SER A 690 -44.29 -63.23 -26.07
N GLU A 691 -43.03 -63.24 -25.59
CA GLU A 691 -42.12 -64.38 -25.70
C GLU A 691 -42.64 -65.61 -24.93
N SER A 692 -43.22 -65.39 -23.74
CA SER A 692 -43.89 -66.46 -22.98
C SER A 692 -45.08 -67.06 -23.73
N GLN A 693 -45.91 -66.22 -24.39
CA GLN A 693 -47.02 -66.69 -25.24
C GLN A 693 -46.52 -67.41 -26.50
N LEU A 694 -45.39 -66.98 -27.08
CA LEU A 694 -44.75 -67.65 -28.21
C LEU A 694 -44.26 -69.06 -27.81
N HIS A 695 -43.64 -69.21 -26.64
CA HIS A 695 -43.25 -70.52 -26.12
C HIS A 695 -44.46 -71.40 -25.75
N GLN A 696 -45.53 -70.84 -25.20
CA GLN A 696 -46.76 -71.60 -24.95
C GLN A 696 -47.36 -72.12 -26.27
N THR A 697 -47.51 -71.26 -27.28
CA THR A 697 -48.09 -71.64 -28.58
C THR A 697 -47.20 -72.60 -29.37
N GLN A 698 -45.87 -72.53 -29.22
CA GLN A 698 -44.96 -73.58 -29.70
C GLN A 698 -45.28 -74.94 -29.05
N GLY A 699 -45.44 -74.98 -27.72
CA GLY A 699 -45.83 -76.19 -26.99
C GLY A 699 -47.19 -76.76 -27.42
N GLU A 700 -48.19 -75.89 -27.64
CA GLU A 700 -49.50 -76.28 -28.17
C GLU A 700 -49.41 -76.84 -29.60
N VAL A 701 -48.56 -76.27 -30.46
CA VAL A 701 -48.27 -76.81 -31.80
C VAL A 701 -47.58 -78.18 -31.74
N GLU A 702 -46.64 -78.38 -30.81
CA GLU A 702 -46.02 -79.70 -30.55
C GLU A 702 -47.06 -80.73 -30.09
N GLN A 703 -47.98 -80.33 -29.21
CA GLN A 703 -49.07 -81.17 -28.73
C GLN A 703 -50.08 -81.50 -29.84
N LEU A 704 -50.41 -80.54 -30.71
CA LEU A 704 -51.30 -80.75 -31.87
C LEU A 704 -50.65 -81.65 -32.93
N LYS A 705 -49.33 -81.56 -33.17
CA LYS A 705 -48.60 -82.54 -34.02
C LYS A 705 -48.75 -83.95 -33.45
N SER A 706 -48.59 -84.12 -32.13
CA SER A 706 -48.77 -85.42 -31.46
C SER A 706 -50.19 -85.98 -31.61
N GLN A 707 -51.21 -85.16 -31.36
CA GLN A 707 -52.62 -85.53 -31.55
C GLN A 707 -52.96 -85.86 -33.01
N PHE A 708 -52.43 -85.10 -33.97
CA PHE A 708 -52.61 -85.37 -35.40
C PHE A 708 -52.01 -86.72 -35.79
N SER A 709 -50.81 -87.06 -35.29
CA SER A 709 -50.20 -88.38 -35.48
C SER A 709 -51.05 -89.52 -34.91
N GLN A 710 -51.60 -89.37 -33.70
CA GLN A 710 -52.53 -90.35 -33.12
C GLN A 710 -53.82 -90.48 -33.95
N THR A 711 -54.40 -89.36 -34.37
CA THR A 711 -55.63 -89.33 -35.18
C THR A 711 -55.43 -89.97 -36.54
N GLN A 712 -54.25 -89.85 -37.16
CA GLN A 712 -53.94 -90.59 -38.40
C GLN A 712 -53.91 -92.11 -38.20
N VAL A 713 -53.39 -92.59 -37.08
CA VAL A 713 -53.39 -94.04 -36.74
C VAL A 713 -54.82 -94.54 -36.58
N GLU A 714 -55.68 -93.81 -35.85
CA GLU A 714 -57.09 -94.16 -35.71
C GLU A 714 -57.86 -94.08 -37.04
N LEU A 715 -57.58 -93.08 -37.90
CA LEU A 715 -58.22 -92.95 -39.21
C LEU A 715 -57.87 -94.13 -40.14
N VAL A 716 -56.63 -94.64 -40.08
CA VAL A 716 -56.22 -95.85 -40.80
C VAL A 716 -56.92 -97.09 -40.22
N ARG A 717 -56.99 -97.22 -38.89
CA ARG A 717 -57.67 -98.32 -38.19
C ARG A 717 -59.17 -98.36 -38.55
N THR A 718 -59.82 -97.20 -38.59
CA THR A 718 -61.25 -97.05 -38.91
C THR A 718 -61.53 -97.29 -40.40
N ARG A 719 -60.64 -96.88 -41.31
CA ARG A 719 -60.73 -97.26 -42.73
C ARG A 719 -60.64 -98.77 -42.94
N LEU A 720 -59.76 -99.46 -42.21
CA LEU A 720 -59.65 -100.93 -42.27
C LEU A 720 -60.90 -101.63 -41.71
N GLN A 721 -61.64 -101.02 -40.77
CA GLN A 721 -62.91 -101.53 -40.26
C GLN A 721 -64.12 -101.24 -41.15
N HIS A 722 -64.09 -100.17 -41.97
CA HIS A 722 -65.20 -99.79 -42.84
C HIS A 722 -65.10 -100.28 -44.30
N GLN A 723 -64.10 -101.11 -44.63
CA GLN A 723 -63.94 -101.64 -46.00
C GLN A 723 -64.56 -103.03 -46.23
N ASP A 724 -65.13 -103.66 -45.20
CA ASP A 724 -65.69 -105.03 -45.24
C ASP A 724 -67.04 -105.10 -44.47
N VAL A 725 -68.04 -104.29 -44.90
CA VAL A 725 -69.40 -104.26 -44.31
C VAL A 725 -70.49 -104.51 -45.36
N THR A 726 -70.65 -105.77 -45.77
CA THR A 726 -71.95 -106.34 -46.15
C THR A 726 -71.89 -107.87 -46.09
N THR A 727 -72.87 -108.48 -45.42
CA THR A 727 -73.06 -109.94 -45.17
C THR A 727 -72.13 -110.62 -44.14
N GLU A 728 -72.67 -111.66 -43.48
CA GLU A 728 -72.23 -112.26 -42.20
C GLU A 728 -71.69 -113.71 -42.40
N PRO A 729 -71.30 -114.46 -41.34
CA PRO A 729 -70.37 -114.13 -40.26
C PRO A 729 -69.30 -115.24 -40.02
N GLN A 730 -68.00 -114.91 -39.91
CA GLN A 730 -66.98 -115.82 -39.35
C GLN A 730 -65.94 -115.09 -38.50
N SER A 731 -66.02 -115.26 -37.17
CA SER A 731 -65.27 -114.52 -36.15
C SER A 731 -63.87 -115.11 -35.86
N THR A 732 -63.01 -115.22 -36.89
CA THR A 732 -61.58 -115.57 -36.74
C THR A 732 -60.71 -114.87 -37.79
N ALA A 733 -61.12 -114.90 -39.06
CA ALA A 733 -60.32 -114.36 -40.17
C ALA A 733 -60.04 -112.85 -40.07
N THR A 734 -60.99 -112.06 -39.56
CA THR A 734 -60.81 -110.62 -39.32
C THR A 734 -59.81 -110.36 -38.19
N GLU A 735 -59.87 -111.17 -37.12
CA GLU A 735 -59.02 -111.06 -35.94
C GLU A 735 -57.56 -111.43 -36.26
N TYR A 736 -57.36 -112.46 -37.09
CA TYR A 736 -56.07 -112.77 -37.70
C TYR A 736 -55.49 -111.59 -38.50
N LYS A 737 -56.27 -111.01 -39.43
CA LYS A 737 -55.82 -109.86 -40.26
C LYS A 737 -55.42 -108.66 -39.39
N LEU A 738 -56.21 -108.33 -38.36
CA LEU A 738 -55.95 -107.21 -37.45
C LEU A 738 -54.67 -107.44 -36.64
N LEU A 739 -54.45 -108.64 -36.09
CA LEU A 739 -53.24 -108.97 -35.33
C LEU A 739 -51.97 -108.94 -36.20
N VAL A 740 -52.05 -109.33 -37.47
CA VAL A 740 -50.92 -109.22 -38.42
C VAL A 740 -50.64 -107.75 -38.79
N TRP A 741 -51.66 -106.89 -38.85
CA TRP A 741 -51.48 -105.45 -39.07
C TRP A 741 -50.92 -104.73 -37.85
N ASP A 742 -51.46 -104.97 -36.64
CA ASP A 742 -50.94 -104.42 -35.38
C ASP A 742 -49.48 -104.87 -35.15
N ALA A 743 -49.11 -106.08 -35.58
CA ALA A 743 -47.73 -106.56 -35.56
C ALA A 743 -46.81 -105.79 -36.53
N TRP A 744 -47.25 -105.54 -37.76
CA TRP A 744 -46.50 -104.76 -38.75
C TRP A 744 -46.29 -103.31 -38.28
N TYR A 745 -47.32 -102.70 -37.69
CA TYR A 745 -47.23 -101.35 -37.14
C TYR A 745 -46.25 -101.29 -35.96
N ALA A 746 -46.24 -102.30 -35.09
CA ALA A 746 -45.25 -102.43 -34.02
C ALA A 746 -43.81 -102.59 -34.57
N TYR A 747 -43.62 -103.37 -35.65
CA TYR A 747 -42.32 -103.49 -36.33
C TYR A 747 -41.82 -102.15 -36.88
N GLN A 748 -42.65 -101.39 -37.61
CA GLN A 748 -42.28 -100.05 -38.11
C GLN A 748 -42.04 -99.04 -36.97
N SER A 749 -42.68 -99.24 -35.81
CA SER A 749 -42.45 -98.45 -34.58
C SER A 749 -41.20 -98.88 -33.78
N GLY A 750 -40.45 -99.88 -34.24
CA GLY A 750 -39.29 -100.44 -33.55
C GLY A 750 -39.61 -101.39 -32.37
N ASP A 751 -40.89 -101.61 -32.04
CA ASP A 751 -41.31 -102.50 -30.95
C ASP A 751 -41.41 -103.96 -31.43
N LEU A 752 -40.25 -104.58 -31.58
CA LEU A 752 -40.12 -105.98 -31.95
C LEU A 752 -40.76 -106.95 -30.92
N LYS A 753 -40.95 -106.52 -29.66
CA LYS A 753 -41.60 -107.35 -28.62
C LYS A 753 -43.11 -107.40 -28.84
N LYS A 754 -43.75 -106.25 -29.04
CA LYS A 754 -45.19 -106.19 -29.35
C LYS A 754 -45.49 -106.82 -30.70
N MET A 755 -44.62 -106.64 -31.71
CA MET A 755 -44.69 -107.39 -32.97
C MET A 755 -44.69 -108.91 -32.71
N GLN A 756 -43.76 -109.42 -31.90
CA GLN A 756 -43.70 -110.85 -31.59
C GLN A 756 -44.99 -111.35 -30.92
N GLN A 757 -45.54 -110.56 -29.98
CA GLN A 757 -46.79 -110.88 -29.29
C GLN A 757 -47.96 -110.96 -30.27
N CYS A 758 -48.21 -109.92 -31.06
CA CYS A 758 -49.33 -109.86 -32.00
C CYS A 758 -49.26 -111.00 -33.05
N LEU A 759 -48.07 -111.33 -33.57
CA LEU A 759 -47.91 -112.51 -34.44
C LEU A 759 -48.18 -113.83 -33.71
N GLN A 760 -47.65 -114.00 -32.48
CA GLN A 760 -47.88 -115.19 -31.67
C GLN A 760 -49.37 -115.38 -31.32
N GLU A 761 -50.11 -114.28 -31.13
CA GLU A 761 -51.57 -114.32 -30.91
C GLU A 761 -52.33 -114.62 -32.20
N SER A 762 -51.88 -114.11 -33.36
CA SER A 762 -52.52 -114.40 -34.66
C SER A 762 -52.57 -115.90 -34.98
N LEU A 763 -51.61 -116.69 -34.48
CA LEU A 763 -51.62 -118.16 -34.61
C LEU A 763 -52.83 -118.85 -33.93
N LYS A 764 -53.55 -118.17 -33.03
CA LYS A 764 -54.80 -118.67 -32.44
C LYS A 764 -55.98 -118.58 -33.41
N PHE A 765 -55.91 -117.66 -34.38
CA PHE A 765 -57.01 -117.27 -35.28
C PHE A 765 -56.72 -117.57 -36.76
N THR A 766 -55.50 -118.02 -37.08
CA THR A 766 -55.06 -118.27 -38.47
C THR A 766 -55.87 -119.39 -39.15
N PRO A 767 -56.41 -119.17 -40.36
CA PRO A 767 -57.16 -120.19 -41.11
C PRO A 767 -56.26 -121.12 -41.96
N ILE A 768 -54.95 -120.90 -41.95
CA ILE A 768 -53.94 -121.56 -42.78
C ILE A 768 -52.91 -122.30 -41.93
N SER A 769 -52.08 -123.16 -42.54
CA SER A 769 -51.08 -123.93 -41.78
C SER A 769 -50.01 -123.01 -41.15
N ARG A 770 -49.38 -123.41 -40.03
CA ARG A 770 -48.41 -122.52 -39.34
C ARG A 770 -47.22 -122.11 -40.22
N THR A 771 -46.76 -122.99 -41.11
CA THR A 771 -45.68 -122.68 -42.07
C THR A 771 -46.11 -121.61 -43.08
N GLU A 772 -47.35 -121.70 -43.53
CA GLU A 772 -48.02 -120.81 -44.49
C GLU A 772 -48.39 -119.47 -43.84
N SER A 773 -48.76 -119.48 -42.54
CA SER A 773 -48.93 -118.27 -41.72
C SER A 773 -47.64 -117.44 -41.66
N VAL A 774 -46.48 -118.09 -41.49
CA VAL A 774 -45.17 -117.41 -41.45
C VAL A 774 -44.82 -116.76 -42.79
N VAL A 775 -45.12 -117.41 -43.92
CA VAL A 775 -44.96 -116.82 -45.25
C VAL A 775 -45.92 -115.64 -45.42
N ASN A 776 -47.20 -115.84 -45.07
CA ASN A 776 -48.25 -114.83 -45.16
C ASN A 776 -47.96 -113.59 -44.29
N TRP A 777 -47.32 -113.73 -43.13
CA TRP A 777 -46.85 -112.59 -42.34
C TRP A 777 -45.82 -111.76 -43.10
N LEU A 778 -44.83 -112.39 -43.74
CA LEU A 778 -43.80 -111.69 -44.52
C LEU A 778 -44.41 -111.02 -45.76
N GLU A 779 -45.35 -111.68 -46.45
CA GLU A 779 -46.11 -111.10 -47.57
C GLU A 779 -46.94 -109.89 -47.12
N CYS A 780 -47.67 -110.00 -45.99
CA CYS A 780 -48.43 -108.89 -45.42
C CYS A 780 -47.52 -107.73 -45.00
N PHE A 781 -46.38 -107.98 -44.35
CA PHE A 781 -45.45 -106.93 -43.94
C PHE A 781 -44.80 -106.23 -45.15
N ALA A 782 -44.44 -106.98 -46.20
CA ALA A 782 -43.95 -106.42 -47.46
C ALA A 782 -45.03 -105.53 -48.11
N LYS A 783 -46.26 -106.04 -48.21
CA LYS A 783 -47.40 -105.31 -48.77
C LYS A 783 -47.71 -104.03 -47.99
N PHE A 784 -47.88 -104.11 -46.67
CA PHE A 784 -48.23 -102.95 -45.84
C PHE A 784 -47.13 -101.88 -45.85
N SER A 785 -45.85 -102.27 -45.90
CA SER A 785 -44.75 -101.30 -46.01
C SER A 785 -44.79 -100.58 -47.37
N SER A 786 -44.99 -101.33 -48.47
CA SER A 786 -45.15 -100.77 -49.81
C SER A 786 -46.37 -99.84 -49.94
N GLU A 787 -47.52 -100.22 -49.37
CA GLU A 787 -48.76 -99.40 -49.33
C GLU A 787 -48.63 -98.12 -48.47
N LYS A 788 -47.53 -97.97 -47.73
CA LYS A 788 -47.27 -96.83 -46.82
C LYS A 788 -45.98 -96.07 -47.14
N GLY A 789 -45.23 -96.47 -48.16
CA GLY A 789 -43.98 -95.81 -48.56
C GLY A 789 -42.80 -96.09 -47.61
N HIS A 790 -42.80 -97.24 -46.95
CA HIS A 790 -41.68 -97.72 -46.12
C HIS A 790 -41.00 -98.93 -46.78
N ASP A 791 -39.67 -99.02 -46.63
CA ASP A 791 -38.94 -100.23 -47.01
C ASP A 791 -39.19 -101.38 -46.03
N PHE A 792 -39.13 -102.61 -46.53
CA PHE A 792 -39.28 -103.82 -45.72
C PHE A 792 -38.05 -104.73 -45.80
N ASP A 793 -37.14 -104.56 -44.84
CA ASP A 793 -36.01 -105.48 -44.67
C ASP A 793 -36.44 -106.80 -44.01
N SER A 794 -36.92 -107.72 -44.85
CA SER A 794 -37.21 -109.10 -44.47
C SER A 794 -35.98 -109.87 -43.92
N TYR A 795 -34.75 -109.48 -44.28
CA TYR A 795 -33.53 -110.11 -43.81
C TYR A 795 -33.18 -109.65 -42.38
N ALA A 796 -33.35 -108.37 -42.06
CA ALA A 796 -33.25 -107.86 -40.70
C ALA A 796 -34.33 -108.46 -39.79
N LEU A 797 -35.60 -108.46 -40.22
CA LEU A 797 -36.71 -109.03 -39.45
C LEU A 797 -36.47 -110.51 -39.14
N THR A 798 -36.19 -111.34 -40.15
CA THR A 798 -35.94 -112.77 -39.96
C THR A 798 -34.68 -113.05 -39.13
N ASN A 799 -33.77 -112.08 -39.02
CA ASN A 799 -32.60 -112.18 -38.14
C ASN A 799 -32.79 -111.71 -36.70
N SER A 800 -33.87 -111.01 -36.36
CA SER A 800 -34.17 -110.57 -34.98
C SER A 800 -34.28 -111.74 -33.99
N GLN A 801 -33.98 -111.51 -32.71
CA GLN A 801 -34.14 -112.56 -31.69
C GLN A 801 -35.61 -112.92 -31.51
N GLU A 802 -36.49 -111.92 -31.64
CA GLU A 802 -37.93 -111.99 -31.45
C GLU A 802 -38.57 -112.89 -32.52
N TRP A 803 -38.23 -112.69 -33.80
CA TRP A 803 -38.63 -113.60 -34.88
C TRP A 803 -38.04 -115.00 -34.70
N LYS A 804 -36.75 -115.10 -34.37
CA LYS A 804 -36.10 -116.42 -34.13
C LYS A 804 -36.78 -117.20 -33.00
N ARG A 805 -37.19 -116.55 -31.91
CA ARG A 805 -38.01 -117.16 -30.84
C ARG A 805 -39.38 -117.62 -31.35
N LEU A 806 -40.09 -116.77 -32.09
CA LEU A 806 -41.42 -117.04 -32.64
C LEU A 806 -41.46 -118.28 -33.56
N ILE A 807 -40.42 -118.45 -34.38
CA ILE A 807 -40.26 -119.63 -35.25
C ILE A 807 -39.84 -120.88 -34.45
N GLN A 808 -39.01 -120.74 -33.41
CA GLN A 808 -38.49 -121.87 -32.62
C GLN A 808 -39.48 -122.44 -31.58
N GLN A 809 -40.52 -121.71 -31.18
CA GLN A 809 -41.51 -122.18 -30.19
C GLN A 809 -42.31 -123.41 -30.67
N ARG A 810 -41.93 -124.60 -30.21
CA ARG A 810 -42.84 -125.75 -30.06
C ARG A 810 -43.50 -125.68 -28.68
N VAL A 811 -44.79 -125.39 -28.61
CA VAL A 811 -45.58 -125.49 -27.37
C VAL A 811 -46.85 -126.28 -27.61
N THR A 812 -47.12 -127.18 -26.68
CA THR A 812 -48.25 -128.09 -26.56
C THR A 812 -49.60 -127.35 -26.65
N VAL A 813 -50.56 -127.91 -27.39
CA VAL A 813 -51.97 -127.49 -27.28
C VAL A 813 -52.50 -127.94 -25.93
N SER A 814 -52.89 -127.00 -25.08
CA SER A 814 -53.78 -127.25 -23.94
C SER A 814 -55.11 -126.58 -24.24
N LYS A 815 -56.21 -127.33 -24.10
CA LYS A 815 -57.57 -126.79 -24.28
C LYS A 815 -57.96 -125.98 -23.04
N HIS A 816 -58.53 -124.80 -23.23
CA HIS A 816 -59.92 -124.48 -22.85
C HIS A 816 -60.39 -123.36 -23.79
#